data_AF-A0A2E4X0Y7-F1
#
_entry.id   AF-A0A2E4X0Y7-F1
#
_cell.length_a   1.000
_cell.length_b   1.000
_cell.length_c   1.000
_cell.angle_alpha   90.00
_cell.angle_beta   90.00
_cell.angle_gamma   90.00
#
_symmetry.space_group_name_H-M   'P 1'
#
loop_
_entity.id
_entity.type
_entity.pdbx_description
1 polymer ?
#
loop_
_entity_poly.entity_id
_entity_poly.type
_entity_poly.pdbx_seq_one_letter_code
_entity_poly.pdbx_strand_id
1 'polypeptide(L)'
;MPSNTKLTFSDPKTGAQYELSARVVETVKNTTTQVEDRLSLNPQDGAIDLFVRQEFGKYSAPTTRHLQIDSSQLSDAAAKALQAAIETGDSQNFKLGGIRGAEISVRSDIVSERASLFKGNTGGVVIAPTGHFAVEGGEAGLAGQIAGLEAAAVKAGQLAEGKDLYTAVGASLEMKKANLRAVQDTLSQVRAGTMAPDEKAKVRSAAATNLAELISSLGHEGTAGQLKAEAFQSYQDLVKTETVTGLKESMIFNGIRIQSRLDAPEAKVVEGWRQEIAPKSPPYESFFKDGKQTVNISYAAGHGEGFYEGMTEYFKKKDFTVKEEGDYASPRVLTKTLNGKTINVHLRHFREDSFKDINNPDYDMIVYGGHSNLGGNTRRSVENAPEATGEGKLIFLGLCSGKDNVDRVRKAFPDAQLVTTFNSSYFTKGAKDGTQFSDGEDARALNELINGVAAEADWKAISSDMKARAVGWNHGKELGNYMTPIDLRVVNRFRDSDADGVVDLRDKHFNLDVLPVKAQLDTEFTPKAPDAGVLNGDLPSTAAFFANTVDLYNPTFRKFSHEGAVLSDGYFKGGPDQPIVRFETQTVDGRKAYSMQLNDHYSHMGEEALRAVTMVAYNRHLAATESNYPIKDPKIAELTGLTAAAASLKYDHGRRNAAVWQRMIEHMKLPEGMDYGPMRTLIMKEKHDYTGSEKIARAYLEQMDPETQQALTDLYAADSP
;
A
#
# COMPACT_ATOMS: atom_id res chain seq x y z
N MET A 1 20.53 -9.90 29.76
CA MET A 1 21.74 -10.59 29.29
C MET A 1 21.57 -10.86 27.80
N PRO A 2 22.61 -10.73 26.96
CA PRO A 2 22.52 -11.15 25.57
C PRO A 2 22.16 -12.63 25.54
N SER A 3 20.99 -12.97 24.99
CA SER A 3 20.64 -14.36 24.73
C SER A 3 21.10 -14.70 23.31
N ASN A 4 21.78 -15.84 23.18
CA ASN A 4 22.01 -16.42 21.86
C ASN A 4 20.80 -17.28 21.50
N THR A 5 20.47 -17.31 20.22
CA THR A 5 19.47 -18.20 19.66
C THR A 5 20.02 -18.88 18.40
N LYS A 6 19.40 -19.99 18.02
CA LYS A 6 19.73 -20.70 16.79
C LYS A 6 18.74 -20.31 15.71
N LEU A 7 19.24 -19.83 14.58
CA LEU A 7 18.43 -19.65 13.37
C LEU A 7 18.74 -20.82 12.44
N THR A 8 17.73 -21.62 12.14
CA THR A 8 17.79 -22.64 11.09
C THR A 8 17.03 -22.12 9.88
N PHE A 9 17.57 -22.31 8.68
CA PHE A 9 16.85 -22.01 7.45
C PHE A 9 17.11 -23.06 6.36
N SER A 10 16.20 -23.15 5.40
CA SER A 10 16.29 -24.09 4.27
C SER A 10 16.39 -23.33 2.95
N ASP A 11 17.25 -23.80 2.05
CA ASP A 11 17.28 -23.33 0.67
C ASP A 11 15.99 -23.78 -0.05
N PRO A 12 15.17 -22.84 -0.54
CA PRO A 12 13.90 -23.19 -1.21
C PRO A 12 14.09 -23.96 -2.52
N LYS A 13 15.28 -23.89 -3.15
CA LYS A 13 15.56 -24.57 -4.43
C LYS A 13 16.08 -25.99 -4.23
N THR A 14 16.91 -26.20 -3.22
CA THR A 14 17.64 -27.47 -3.03
C THR A 14 17.15 -28.27 -1.82
N GLY A 15 16.43 -27.64 -0.89
CA GLY A 15 16.04 -28.22 0.40
C GLY A 15 17.20 -28.34 1.40
N ALA A 16 18.40 -27.84 1.06
CA ALA A 16 19.55 -27.87 1.96
C ALA A 16 19.29 -27.03 3.21
N GLN A 17 19.63 -27.56 4.39
CA GLN A 17 19.41 -26.89 5.67
C GLN A 17 20.72 -26.33 6.23
N TYR A 18 20.63 -25.13 6.79
CA TYR A 18 21.72 -24.41 7.43
C TYR A 18 21.32 -23.97 8.84
N GLU A 19 22.27 -23.92 9.76
CA GLU A 19 22.05 -23.47 11.15
C GLU A 19 23.13 -22.45 11.53
N LEU A 20 22.72 -21.32 12.11
CA LEU A 20 23.58 -20.23 12.54
C LEU A 20 23.32 -19.87 14.00
N SER A 21 24.36 -19.45 14.71
CA SER A 21 24.22 -18.84 16.03
C SER A 21 24.04 -17.33 15.88
N ALA A 22 22.91 -16.82 16.36
CA ALA A 22 22.56 -15.41 16.28
C ALA A 22 22.45 -14.81 17.68
N ARG A 23 23.01 -13.62 17.87
CA ARG A 23 22.86 -12.84 19.09
C ARG A 23 21.54 -12.08 19.03
N VAL A 24 20.68 -12.19 20.04
CA VAL A 24 19.50 -11.34 20.16
C VAL A 24 19.95 -9.97 20.66
N VAL A 25 19.86 -8.95 19.80
CA VAL A 25 20.20 -7.56 20.12
C VAL A 25 19.04 -6.92 20.88
N GLU A 26 17.85 -6.98 20.31
CA GLU A 26 16.63 -6.52 20.95
C GLU A 26 15.41 -7.36 20.55
N THR A 27 14.34 -7.25 21.34
CA THR A 27 13.04 -7.85 21.06
C THR A 27 11.98 -6.79 21.28
N VAL A 28 11.24 -6.47 20.23
CA VAL A 28 10.24 -5.41 20.23
C VAL A 28 8.88 -6.01 19.95
N LYS A 29 7.89 -5.66 20.77
CA LYS A 29 6.48 -5.98 20.48
C LYS A 29 5.96 -4.96 19.47
N ASN A 30 5.44 -5.43 18.35
CA ASN A 30 4.90 -4.60 17.27
C ASN A 30 3.45 -4.22 17.61
N THR A 31 3.30 -3.46 18.70
CA THR A 31 2.01 -2.90 19.13
C THR A 31 1.60 -1.69 18.30
N THR A 32 2.54 -1.13 17.52
CA THR A 32 2.29 -0.05 16.56
C THR A 32 3.09 -0.27 15.28
N THR A 33 2.57 0.27 14.20
CA THR A 33 3.21 0.38 12.87
C THR A 33 4.54 1.14 12.94
N GLN A 34 4.65 2.13 13.84
CA GLN A 34 5.87 2.93 14.06
C GLN A 34 7.07 2.11 14.57
N VAL A 35 6.85 0.94 15.19
CA VAL A 35 7.94 0.10 15.68
C VAL A 35 8.78 -0.42 14.52
N GLU A 36 8.16 -0.77 13.40
CA GLU A 36 8.85 -1.27 12.20
C GLU A 36 9.77 -0.20 11.59
N ASP A 37 9.42 1.08 11.74
CA ASP A 37 10.22 2.22 11.27
C ASP A 37 11.53 2.40 12.05
N ARG A 38 11.60 1.93 13.31
CA ARG A 38 12.77 2.16 14.19
C ARG A 38 13.87 1.11 14.04
N LEU A 39 13.59 0.00 13.36
CA LEU A 39 14.50 -1.16 13.31
C LEU A 39 15.70 -0.89 12.37
N SER A 40 16.90 -0.78 12.98
CA SER A 40 18.18 -0.33 12.38
C SER A 40 18.96 -1.44 11.68
N LEU A 41 19.26 -1.31 10.38
CA LEU A 41 20.27 -2.14 9.70
C LEU A 41 21.56 -1.33 9.63
N ASN A 42 22.68 -1.89 10.05
CA ASN A 42 23.97 -1.23 9.96
C ASN A 42 24.81 -1.84 8.82
N PRO A 43 24.67 -1.37 7.57
CA PRO A 43 25.37 -1.99 6.46
C PRO A 43 26.89 -1.78 6.56
N GLN A 44 27.61 -2.81 6.15
CA GLN A 44 29.07 -2.93 6.13
C GLN A 44 29.72 -2.79 7.51
N ASP A 45 29.09 -3.30 8.57
CA ASP A 45 29.63 -3.29 9.93
C ASP A 45 30.33 -4.61 10.33
N GLY A 46 30.31 -5.60 9.42
CA GLY A 46 30.93 -6.91 9.61
C GLY A 46 30.00 -7.94 10.26
N ALA A 47 28.77 -7.55 10.61
CA ALA A 47 27.72 -8.42 11.09
C ALA A 47 26.46 -8.30 10.23
N ILE A 48 25.78 -9.42 10.06
CA ILE A 48 24.50 -9.50 9.34
C ILE A 48 23.38 -9.30 10.34
N ASP A 49 22.65 -8.21 10.16
CA ASP A 49 21.44 -7.93 10.91
C ASP A 49 20.25 -8.65 10.29
N LEU A 50 19.48 -9.33 11.13
CA LEU A 50 18.23 -10.00 10.78
C LEU A 50 17.10 -9.49 11.67
N PHE A 51 16.06 -8.98 11.05
CA PHE A 51 14.81 -8.67 11.72
C PHE A 51 13.84 -9.81 11.50
N VAL A 52 13.69 -10.64 12.53
CA VAL A 52 12.79 -11.78 12.53
C VAL A 52 11.49 -11.36 13.18
N ARG A 53 10.49 -11.06 12.35
CA ARG A 53 9.12 -10.80 12.81
C ARG A 53 8.44 -12.13 13.03
N GLN A 54 7.79 -12.22 14.19
CA GLN A 54 7.10 -13.40 14.67
C GLN A 54 5.63 -13.06 14.90
N GLU A 55 4.73 -13.77 14.23
CA GLU A 55 3.29 -13.60 14.41
C GLU A 55 2.70 -14.75 15.25
N PHE A 56 1.84 -14.39 16.20
CA PHE A 56 1.33 -15.29 17.24
C PHE A 56 -0.19 -15.45 17.13
N GLY A 57 -0.68 -15.98 16.01
CA GLY A 57 -2.12 -16.14 15.75
C GLY A 57 -2.92 -14.83 15.86
N LYS A 58 -4.25 -14.91 15.74
CA LYS A 58 -5.14 -13.74 15.59
C LYS A 58 -5.13 -12.75 16.77
N TYR A 59 -4.69 -13.15 17.97
CA TYR A 59 -4.93 -12.40 19.22
C TYR A 59 -3.69 -11.88 19.93
N SER A 60 -2.49 -12.09 19.38
CA SER A 60 -1.25 -11.67 20.03
C SER A 60 -0.48 -10.70 19.15
N ALA A 61 0.10 -9.66 19.77
CA ALA A 61 0.96 -8.72 19.06
C ALA A 61 2.12 -9.47 18.40
N PRO A 62 2.39 -9.22 17.11
CA PRO A 62 3.62 -9.66 16.49
C PRO A 62 4.82 -9.15 17.29
N THR A 63 5.90 -9.91 17.30
CA THR A 63 7.13 -9.52 17.97
C THR A 63 8.25 -9.56 16.94
N THR A 64 8.96 -8.46 16.76
CA THR A 64 10.18 -8.47 15.94
C THR A 64 11.40 -8.62 16.83
N ARG A 65 12.26 -9.58 16.49
CA ARG A 65 13.58 -9.75 17.11
C ARG A 65 14.63 -9.24 16.15
N HIS A 66 15.48 -8.34 16.65
CA HIS A 66 16.73 -7.98 15.99
C HIS A 66 17.77 -9.01 16.39
N LEU A 67 18.23 -9.79 15.41
CA LEU A 67 19.30 -10.74 15.56
C LEU A 67 20.52 -10.24 14.82
N GLN A 68 21.71 -10.47 15.37
CA GLN A 68 22.97 -10.15 14.73
C GLN A 68 23.78 -11.43 14.56
N ILE A 69 24.26 -11.68 13.34
CA ILE A 69 25.07 -12.84 12.96
C ILE A 69 26.45 -12.36 12.52
N ASP A 70 27.50 -12.92 13.09
CA ASP A 70 28.85 -12.68 12.58
C ASP A 70 28.96 -13.21 11.13
N SER A 71 29.27 -12.32 10.18
CA SER A 71 29.32 -12.63 8.76
C SER A 71 30.32 -13.74 8.40
N SER A 72 31.33 -13.99 9.24
CA SER A 72 32.29 -15.08 9.09
C SER A 72 31.68 -16.47 9.34
N GLN A 73 30.54 -16.57 10.03
CA GLN A 73 29.81 -17.83 10.22
C GLN A 73 29.12 -18.32 8.94
N LEU A 74 28.92 -17.42 7.96
CA LEU A 74 28.18 -17.71 6.73
C LEU A 74 29.14 -18.06 5.59
N SER A 75 29.07 -19.31 5.15
CA SER A 75 29.66 -19.73 3.87
C SER A 75 28.89 -19.09 2.70
N ASP A 76 29.53 -18.99 1.54
CA ASP A 76 28.93 -18.43 0.32
C ASP A 76 27.62 -19.13 -0.08
N ALA A 77 27.58 -20.46 0.07
CA ALA A 77 26.38 -21.25 -0.20
C ALA A 77 25.26 -20.95 0.81
N ALA A 78 25.60 -20.88 2.11
CA ALA A 78 24.65 -20.55 3.15
C ALA A 78 24.10 -19.12 3.01
N ALA A 79 24.94 -18.16 2.59
CA ALA A 79 24.53 -16.79 2.33
C ALA A 79 23.53 -16.70 1.17
N LYS A 80 23.80 -17.42 0.06
CA LYS A 80 22.89 -17.50 -1.09
C LYS A 80 21.56 -18.17 -0.73
N ALA A 81 21.62 -19.26 0.05
CA ALA A 81 20.43 -19.95 0.54
C ALA A 81 19.60 -19.08 1.48
N LEU A 82 20.25 -18.32 2.38
CA LEU A 82 19.55 -17.40 3.28
C LEU A 82 18.84 -16.30 2.50
N GLN A 83 19.54 -15.68 1.54
CA GLN A 83 18.95 -14.67 0.67
C GLN A 83 17.76 -15.24 -0.14
N ALA A 84 17.92 -16.44 -0.72
CA ALA A 84 16.83 -17.09 -1.45
C ALA A 84 15.62 -17.40 -0.56
N ALA A 85 15.84 -17.85 0.68
CA ALA A 85 14.76 -18.10 1.64
C ALA A 85 14.03 -16.81 2.04
N ILE A 86 14.74 -15.69 2.18
CA ILE A 86 14.16 -14.37 2.46
C ILE A 86 13.30 -13.91 1.28
N GLU A 87 13.80 -14.09 0.05
CA GLU A 87 13.13 -13.69 -1.18
C GLU A 87 11.80 -14.44 -1.41
N THR A 88 11.67 -15.69 -0.96
CA THR A 88 10.39 -16.42 -1.09
C THR A 88 9.32 -15.97 -0.09
N GLY A 89 9.73 -15.42 1.06
CA GLY A 89 8.82 -15.05 2.14
C GLY A 89 8.08 -16.22 2.79
N ASP A 90 8.48 -17.46 2.50
CA ASP A 90 7.85 -18.64 3.07
C ASP A 90 8.40 -18.88 4.47
N SER A 91 7.54 -18.69 5.48
CA SER A 91 7.89 -18.94 6.87
C SER A 91 8.35 -20.38 7.15
N GLN A 92 7.99 -21.35 6.31
CA GLN A 92 8.45 -22.73 6.43
C GLN A 92 9.96 -22.86 6.21
N ASN A 93 10.56 -21.91 5.49
CA ASN A 93 12.00 -21.87 5.28
C ASN A 93 12.78 -21.47 6.53
N PHE A 94 12.13 -21.01 7.60
CA PHE A 94 12.81 -20.49 8.80
C PHE A 94 12.35 -21.19 10.08
N LYS A 95 13.29 -21.43 10.99
CA LYS A 95 13.01 -21.85 12.38
C LYS A 95 13.92 -21.09 13.32
N LEU A 96 13.34 -20.51 14.37
CA LEU A 96 14.08 -19.83 15.42
C LEU A 96 14.02 -20.64 16.72
N GLY A 97 15.19 -20.93 17.29
CA GLY A 97 15.34 -21.74 18.50
C GLY A 97 14.50 -21.21 19.66
N GLY A 98 13.80 -22.12 20.34
CA GLY A 98 12.94 -21.80 21.48
C GLY A 98 11.54 -21.29 21.13
N ILE A 99 11.14 -21.35 19.85
CA ILE A 99 9.82 -20.91 19.37
C ILE A 99 9.15 -22.06 18.61
N ARG A 100 7.85 -22.28 18.86
CA ARG A 100 7.01 -23.23 18.10
C ARG A 100 5.75 -22.53 17.62
N GLY A 101 5.35 -22.78 16.36
CA GLY A 101 4.02 -22.46 15.84
C GLY A 101 3.78 -20.99 15.46
N ALA A 102 4.82 -20.24 15.12
CA ALA A 102 4.68 -18.85 14.66
C ALA A 102 5.02 -18.72 13.18
N GLU A 103 4.31 -17.85 12.48
CA GLU A 103 4.71 -17.39 11.16
C GLU A 103 5.90 -16.45 11.33
N ILE A 104 6.98 -16.77 10.62
CA ILE A 104 8.24 -16.04 10.67
C ILE A 104 8.45 -15.37 9.33
N SER A 105 8.75 -14.08 9.39
CA SER A 105 9.26 -13.34 8.26
C SER A 105 10.56 -12.64 8.63
N VAL A 106 11.43 -12.51 7.65
CA VAL A 106 12.82 -12.09 7.86
C VAL A 106 13.18 -10.97 6.89
N ARG A 107 13.76 -9.90 7.42
CA ARG A 107 14.45 -8.86 6.65
C ARG A 107 15.94 -8.88 7.02
N SER A 108 16.82 -8.64 6.05
CA SER A 108 18.27 -8.70 6.25
C SER A 108 19.04 -7.64 5.44
N ASP A 109 20.22 -7.28 5.92
CA ASP A 109 21.27 -6.56 5.17
C ASP A 109 22.33 -7.48 4.55
N ILE A 110 22.12 -8.79 4.50
CA ILE A 110 23.10 -9.76 3.99
C ILE A 110 23.63 -9.41 2.60
N VAL A 111 22.82 -8.78 1.75
CA VAL A 111 23.26 -8.34 0.42
C VAL A 111 24.32 -7.24 0.52
N SER A 112 24.16 -6.31 1.46
CA SER A 112 25.13 -5.25 1.73
C SER A 112 26.41 -5.80 2.37
N GLU A 113 26.28 -6.69 3.37
CA GLU A 113 27.44 -7.31 4.07
C GLU A 113 28.26 -8.25 3.17
N ARG A 114 27.59 -8.94 2.24
CA ARG A 114 28.20 -9.92 1.33
C ARG A 114 28.13 -9.47 -0.12
N ALA A 115 28.29 -8.17 -0.36
CA ALA A 115 28.17 -7.53 -1.67
C ALA A 115 28.89 -8.29 -2.80
N SER A 116 30.10 -8.80 -2.56
CA SER A 116 30.89 -9.56 -3.54
C SER A 116 30.21 -10.82 -4.07
N LEU A 117 29.35 -11.45 -3.28
CA LEU A 117 28.65 -12.69 -3.63
C LEU A 117 27.41 -12.47 -4.49
N PHE A 118 26.78 -11.31 -4.34
CA PHE A 118 25.54 -10.95 -4.99
C PHE A 118 25.73 -9.99 -6.16
N LYS A 119 26.99 -9.83 -6.60
CA LYS A 119 27.32 -9.09 -7.82
C LYS A 119 26.61 -9.71 -9.01
N GLY A 120 25.91 -8.89 -9.77
CA GLY A 120 25.21 -9.29 -10.99
C GLY A 120 25.14 -8.13 -11.97
N ASN A 121 24.89 -8.44 -13.25
CA ASN A 121 24.70 -7.40 -14.25
C ASN A 121 23.31 -6.78 -14.05
N THR A 122 23.23 -5.52 -13.63
CA THR A 122 21.98 -4.79 -13.36
C THR A 122 21.26 -4.35 -14.64
N GLY A 123 21.22 -5.20 -15.67
CA GLY A 123 20.43 -4.94 -16.87
C GLY A 123 20.81 -3.64 -17.58
N GLY A 124 22.10 -3.37 -17.77
CA GLY A 124 22.58 -2.34 -18.69
C GLY A 124 23.01 -1.00 -18.09
N VAL A 125 22.97 -0.81 -16.76
CA VAL A 125 23.50 0.40 -16.10
C VAL A 125 24.89 0.13 -15.53
N VAL A 126 25.89 0.92 -15.92
CA VAL A 126 27.27 0.86 -15.41
C VAL A 126 27.72 2.22 -14.89
N ILE A 127 28.59 2.23 -13.87
CA ILE A 127 29.26 3.46 -13.43
C ILE A 127 30.59 3.59 -14.19
N ALA A 128 30.70 4.62 -15.03
CA ALA A 128 31.92 4.93 -15.74
C ALA A 128 33.05 5.34 -14.77
N PRO A 129 34.33 5.29 -15.18
CA PRO A 129 35.45 5.78 -14.36
C PRO A 129 35.33 7.25 -13.95
N THR A 130 34.59 8.05 -14.74
CA THR A 130 34.26 9.45 -14.47
C THR A 130 33.18 9.61 -13.39
N GLY A 131 32.58 8.53 -12.90
CA GLY A 131 31.55 8.53 -11.87
C GLY A 131 30.11 8.58 -12.41
N HIS A 132 29.90 8.93 -13.68
CA HIS A 132 28.56 8.95 -14.25
C HIS A 132 28.01 7.55 -14.48
N PHE A 133 26.72 7.37 -14.24
CA PHE A 133 26.00 6.24 -14.80
C PHE A 133 25.93 6.39 -16.32
N ALA A 134 26.10 5.30 -17.05
CA ALA A 134 26.03 5.27 -18.50
C ALA A 134 24.94 4.30 -18.97
N VAL A 135 24.23 4.71 -20.01
CA VAL A 135 23.32 3.88 -20.79
C VAL A 135 24.03 3.53 -22.10
N GLU A 136 23.87 2.30 -22.57
CA GLU A 136 24.46 1.86 -23.83
C GLU A 136 23.97 2.74 -25.01
N GLY A 137 24.90 3.29 -25.79
CA GLY A 137 24.59 4.20 -26.90
C GLY A 137 24.17 5.62 -26.52
N GLY A 138 24.29 6.00 -25.23
CA GLY A 138 23.91 7.32 -24.73
C GLY A 138 24.75 8.47 -25.29
N GLU A 139 24.15 9.66 -25.33
CA GLU A 139 24.82 10.89 -25.74
C GLU A 139 25.94 11.30 -24.76
N ALA A 140 26.90 12.09 -25.21
CA ALA A 140 27.93 12.68 -24.33
C ALA A 140 27.45 14.00 -23.71
N GLY A 141 28.11 14.45 -22.65
CA GLY A 141 27.79 15.73 -21.99
C GLY A 141 26.57 15.66 -21.07
N LEU A 142 25.98 16.82 -20.74
CA LEU A 142 24.95 16.94 -19.70
C LEU A 142 23.70 16.09 -19.98
N ALA A 143 23.26 15.99 -21.25
CA ALA A 143 22.11 15.15 -21.62
C ALA A 143 22.36 13.67 -21.31
N GLY A 144 23.54 13.15 -21.67
CA GLY A 144 23.96 11.79 -21.32
C GLY A 144 24.08 11.54 -19.82
N GLN A 145 24.59 12.52 -19.07
CA GLN A 145 24.69 12.44 -17.63
C GLN A 145 23.30 12.34 -16.97
N ILE A 146 22.33 13.13 -17.45
CA ILE A 146 20.95 13.09 -16.99
C ILE A 146 20.30 11.74 -17.33
N ALA A 147 20.39 11.29 -18.58
CA ALA A 147 19.83 10.01 -19.01
C ALA A 147 20.41 8.82 -18.20
N GLY A 148 21.71 8.85 -17.92
CA GLY A 148 22.37 7.86 -17.06
C GLY A 148 21.83 7.87 -15.63
N LEU A 149 21.61 9.06 -15.06
CA LEU A 149 21.06 9.23 -13.72
C LEU A 149 19.62 8.72 -13.62
N GLU A 150 18.79 9.02 -14.62
CA GLU A 150 17.40 8.57 -14.71
C GLU A 150 17.32 7.05 -14.86
N ALA A 151 18.11 6.47 -15.78
CA ALA A 151 18.17 5.01 -15.96
C ALA A 151 18.60 4.30 -14.67
N ALA A 152 19.55 4.87 -13.94
CA ALA A 152 20.00 4.37 -12.64
C ALA A 152 18.88 4.42 -11.57
N ALA A 153 18.11 5.51 -11.53
CA ALA A 153 16.98 5.66 -10.60
C ALA A 153 15.86 4.66 -10.89
N VAL A 154 15.46 4.50 -12.16
CA VAL A 154 14.50 3.48 -12.59
C VAL A 154 15.00 2.08 -12.21
N LYS A 155 16.29 1.81 -12.42
CA LYS A 155 16.86 0.50 -12.06
C LYS A 155 16.84 0.25 -10.57
N ALA A 156 17.07 1.26 -9.74
CA ALA A 156 17.03 1.14 -8.29
C ALA A 156 15.65 0.69 -7.79
N GLY A 157 14.56 1.21 -8.38
CA GLY A 157 13.18 0.81 -8.07
C GLY A 157 12.86 -0.65 -8.40
N GLN A 158 13.55 -1.25 -9.36
CA GLN A 158 13.37 -2.65 -9.77
C GLN A 158 14.15 -3.65 -8.91
N LEU A 159 14.99 -3.18 -7.97
CA LEU A 159 15.78 -4.06 -7.13
C LEU A 159 14.92 -4.64 -6.00
N ALA A 160 15.14 -5.91 -5.70
CA ALA A 160 14.52 -6.57 -4.54
C ALA A 160 14.83 -5.83 -3.23
N GLU A 161 13.96 -6.01 -2.23
CA GLU A 161 14.17 -5.44 -0.90
C GLU A 161 15.55 -5.82 -0.33
N GLY A 162 16.20 -4.85 0.32
CA GLY A 162 17.54 -5.03 0.89
C GLY A 162 18.68 -4.91 -0.12
N LYS A 163 18.41 -4.89 -1.43
CA LYS A 163 19.43 -4.64 -2.46
C LYS A 163 19.49 -3.16 -2.80
N ASP A 164 20.71 -2.62 -2.82
CA ASP A 164 21.01 -1.28 -3.32
C ASP A 164 21.70 -1.32 -4.68
N LEU A 165 21.53 -0.24 -5.45
CA LEU A 165 22.05 -0.10 -6.81
C LEU A 165 23.58 -0.26 -6.88
N TYR A 166 24.32 0.34 -5.95
CA TYR A 166 25.78 0.39 -6.00
C TYR A 166 26.41 -0.96 -5.67
N THR A 167 25.81 -1.69 -4.73
CA THR A 167 26.16 -3.08 -4.42
C THR A 167 25.87 -3.98 -5.61
N ALA A 168 24.71 -3.80 -6.25
CA ALA A 168 24.30 -4.61 -7.39
C ALA A 168 25.25 -4.46 -8.59
N VAL A 169 25.67 -3.23 -8.92
CA VAL A 169 26.68 -2.97 -9.98
C VAL A 169 28.12 -3.28 -9.55
N GLY A 170 28.35 -3.65 -8.29
CA GLY A 170 29.67 -3.94 -7.75
C GLY A 170 30.60 -2.73 -7.66
N ALA A 171 30.06 -1.53 -7.40
CA ALA A 171 30.81 -0.28 -7.34
C ALA A 171 31.85 -0.27 -6.20
N SER A 172 33.08 0.10 -6.52
CA SER A 172 34.11 0.36 -5.51
C SER A 172 33.86 1.67 -4.75
N LEU A 173 34.52 1.86 -3.61
CA LEU A 173 34.42 3.12 -2.85
C LEU A 173 34.86 4.34 -3.67
N GLU A 174 35.89 4.19 -4.51
CA GLU A 174 36.34 5.27 -5.41
C GLU A 174 35.30 5.59 -6.49
N MET A 175 34.62 4.57 -7.03
CA MET A 175 33.52 4.78 -7.99
C MET A 175 32.34 5.48 -7.34
N LYS A 176 31.98 5.09 -6.11
CA LYS A 176 30.95 5.75 -5.30
C LYS A 176 31.27 7.23 -5.05
N LYS A 177 32.53 7.52 -4.70
CA LYS A 177 33.03 8.89 -4.50
C LYS A 177 33.00 9.72 -5.79
N ALA A 178 33.44 9.16 -6.90
CA ALA A 178 33.37 9.82 -8.20
C ALA A 178 31.91 10.09 -8.60
N ASN A 179 31.01 9.15 -8.35
CA ASN A 179 29.59 9.29 -8.63
C ASN A 179 28.93 10.40 -7.81
N LEU A 180 29.22 10.52 -6.51
CA LEU A 180 28.68 11.62 -5.69
C LEU A 180 29.00 12.99 -6.31
N ARG A 181 30.27 13.19 -6.69
CA ARG A 181 30.71 14.43 -7.35
C ARG A 181 29.99 14.66 -8.66
N ALA A 182 29.89 13.61 -9.48
CA ALA A 182 29.16 13.66 -10.75
C ALA A 182 27.68 14.06 -10.57
N VAL A 183 27.00 13.55 -9.54
CA VAL A 183 25.61 13.92 -9.20
C VAL A 183 25.54 15.40 -8.79
N GLN A 184 26.43 15.86 -7.90
CA GLN A 184 26.49 17.25 -7.46
C GLN A 184 26.78 18.22 -8.61
N ASP A 185 27.70 17.87 -9.51
CA ASP A 185 28.04 18.64 -10.70
C ASP A 185 26.86 18.72 -11.67
N THR A 186 26.16 17.60 -11.88
CA THR A 186 24.94 17.54 -12.73
C THR A 186 23.86 18.45 -12.17
N LEU A 187 23.57 18.36 -10.86
CA LEU A 187 22.59 19.22 -10.19
C LEU A 187 22.95 20.71 -10.28
N SER A 188 24.24 21.04 -10.15
CA SER A 188 24.72 22.42 -10.25
C SER A 188 24.55 22.98 -11.65
N GLN A 189 24.91 22.19 -12.69
CA GLN A 189 24.71 22.57 -14.08
C GLN A 189 23.23 22.72 -14.44
N VAL A 190 22.38 21.80 -13.99
CA VAL A 190 20.93 21.86 -14.21
C VAL A 190 20.32 23.07 -13.53
N ARG A 191 20.74 23.41 -12.31
CA ARG A 191 20.29 24.61 -11.60
C ARG A 191 20.64 25.89 -12.38
N ALA A 192 21.87 25.98 -12.88
CA ALA A 192 22.36 27.14 -13.64
C ALA A 192 21.85 27.20 -15.09
N GLY A 193 21.38 26.08 -15.64
CA GLY A 193 20.95 25.96 -17.03
C GLY A 193 19.54 26.48 -17.32
N THR A 194 19.19 26.51 -18.62
CA THR A 194 17.90 26.99 -19.16
C THR A 194 16.82 25.92 -19.25
N MET A 195 17.05 24.75 -18.65
CA MET A 195 16.11 23.61 -18.61
C MET A 195 14.74 24.01 -18.03
N ALA A 196 13.67 23.38 -18.50
CA ALA A 196 12.33 23.66 -18.01
C ALA A 196 12.15 23.19 -16.54
N PRO A 197 11.25 23.80 -15.73
CA PRO A 197 11.11 23.46 -14.31
C PRO A 197 10.76 21.99 -14.03
N ASP A 198 9.96 21.37 -14.89
CA ASP A 198 9.57 19.97 -14.87
C ASP A 198 10.74 19.04 -15.19
N GLU A 199 11.51 19.34 -16.24
CA GLU A 199 12.76 18.64 -16.55
C GLU A 199 13.77 18.75 -15.39
N LYS A 200 13.90 19.94 -14.77
CA LYS A 200 14.73 20.12 -13.57
C LYS A 200 14.23 19.25 -12.42
N ALA A 201 12.92 19.06 -12.28
CA ALA A 201 12.34 18.21 -11.24
C ALA A 201 12.62 16.72 -11.50
N LYS A 202 12.57 16.27 -12.75
CA LYS A 202 12.99 14.90 -13.17
C LYS A 202 14.42 14.61 -12.74
N VAL A 203 15.35 15.52 -13.02
CA VAL A 203 16.75 15.38 -12.60
C VAL A 203 16.89 15.33 -11.07
N ARG A 204 16.16 16.18 -10.32
CA ARG A 204 16.19 16.16 -8.85
C ARG A 204 15.63 14.85 -8.28
N SER A 205 14.57 14.32 -8.88
CA SER A 205 14.02 13.01 -8.51
C SER A 205 15.05 11.90 -8.70
N ALA A 206 15.63 11.79 -9.90
CA ALA A 206 16.65 10.80 -10.18
C ALA A 206 17.88 10.97 -9.26
N ALA A 207 18.34 12.20 -9.03
CA ALA A 207 19.45 12.48 -8.13
C ALA A 207 19.16 12.05 -6.68
N ALA A 208 17.97 12.35 -6.17
CA ALA A 208 17.57 11.95 -4.81
C ALA A 208 17.54 10.43 -4.67
N THR A 209 16.94 9.71 -5.63
CA THR A 209 16.94 8.24 -5.62
C THR A 209 18.37 7.69 -5.60
N ASN A 210 19.25 8.18 -6.48
CA ASN A 210 20.64 7.72 -6.53
C ASN A 210 21.41 8.05 -5.24
N LEU A 211 21.21 9.23 -4.64
CA LEU A 211 21.82 9.59 -3.36
C LEU A 211 21.33 8.69 -2.22
N ALA A 212 20.04 8.37 -2.16
CA ALA A 212 19.49 7.46 -1.15
C ALA A 212 20.07 6.03 -1.28
N GLU A 213 20.25 5.55 -2.51
CA GLU A 213 20.90 4.27 -2.81
C GLU A 213 22.40 4.31 -2.47
N LEU A 214 23.08 5.43 -2.73
CA LEU A 214 24.48 5.62 -2.38
C LEU A 214 24.68 5.55 -0.87
N ILE A 215 23.90 6.33 -0.11
CA ILE A 215 23.90 6.37 1.36
C ILE A 215 23.66 4.97 1.92
N SER A 216 22.68 4.26 1.36
CA SER A 216 22.34 2.87 1.73
C SER A 216 23.50 1.89 1.53
N SER A 217 24.36 2.15 0.54
CA SER A 217 25.45 1.26 0.16
C SER A 217 26.74 1.48 0.97
N LEU A 218 26.80 2.46 1.87
CA LEU A 218 28.01 2.88 2.55
C LEU A 218 27.98 2.50 4.04
N GLY A 219 29.11 1.97 4.52
CA GLY A 219 29.36 1.79 5.96
C GLY A 219 29.51 3.09 6.72
N HIS A 220 29.48 2.99 8.06
CA HIS A 220 29.46 4.13 8.98
C HIS A 220 30.86 4.63 9.38
N GLU A 221 31.91 3.83 9.11
CA GLU A 221 33.26 4.12 9.58
C GLU A 221 34.21 4.59 8.46
N GLY A 222 35.30 5.27 8.86
CA GLY A 222 36.40 5.65 7.98
C GLY A 222 35.97 6.51 6.79
N THR A 223 36.58 6.25 5.63
CA THR A 223 36.28 6.99 4.39
C THR A 223 34.86 6.73 3.87
N ALA A 224 34.28 5.55 4.13
CA ALA A 224 32.91 5.24 3.75
C ALA A 224 31.91 6.10 4.55
N GLY A 225 32.09 6.21 5.87
CA GLY A 225 31.27 7.06 6.72
C GLY A 225 31.35 8.55 6.35
N GLN A 226 32.54 9.05 6.03
CA GLN A 226 32.72 10.43 5.55
C GLN A 226 31.95 10.69 4.24
N LEU A 227 32.06 9.76 3.28
CA LEU A 227 31.36 9.86 2.01
C LEU A 227 29.83 9.79 2.19
N LYS A 228 29.37 8.98 3.16
CA LYS A 228 27.96 8.83 3.51
C LYS A 228 27.37 10.14 4.05
N ALA A 229 28.08 10.80 4.96
CA ALA A 229 27.68 12.10 5.50
C ALA A 229 27.61 13.17 4.39
N GLU A 230 28.56 13.18 3.44
CA GLU A 230 28.57 14.11 2.30
C GLU A 230 27.39 13.85 1.34
N ALA A 231 27.09 12.58 1.06
CA ALA A 231 25.93 12.20 0.26
C ALA A 231 24.61 12.57 0.96
N PHE A 232 24.52 12.35 2.28
CA PHE A 232 23.36 12.75 3.08
C PHE A 232 23.15 14.26 3.09
N GLN A 233 24.21 15.07 3.18
CA GLN A 233 24.11 16.53 3.10
C GLN A 233 23.51 16.97 1.76
N SER A 234 23.96 16.37 0.66
CA SER A 234 23.43 16.64 -0.68
C SER A 234 21.95 16.25 -0.79
N TYR A 235 21.57 15.12 -0.21
CA TYR A 235 20.18 14.67 -0.14
C TYR A 235 19.30 15.61 0.69
N GLN A 236 19.79 16.02 1.87
CA GLN A 236 19.12 16.97 2.75
C GLN A 236 18.87 18.31 2.04
N ASP A 237 19.83 18.79 1.25
CA ASP A 237 19.68 20.04 0.51
C ASP A 237 18.60 19.93 -0.58
N LEU A 238 18.46 18.77 -1.23
CA LEU A 238 17.34 18.50 -2.14
C LEU A 238 16.00 18.54 -1.39
N VAL A 239 15.86 17.80 -0.28
CA VAL A 239 14.61 17.76 0.51
C VAL A 239 14.19 19.18 0.95
N LYS A 240 15.14 19.98 1.46
CA LYS A 240 14.86 21.34 1.94
C LYS A 240 14.42 22.31 0.86
N THR A 241 14.91 22.12 -0.37
CA THR A 241 14.69 23.07 -1.48
C THR A 241 13.65 22.59 -2.49
N GLU A 242 13.14 21.37 -2.35
CA GLU A 242 12.12 20.84 -3.25
C GLU A 242 10.78 21.57 -3.08
N THR A 243 10.18 21.92 -4.22
CA THR A 243 8.92 22.66 -4.30
C THR A 243 7.78 21.81 -4.87
N VAL A 244 8.09 20.71 -5.55
CA VAL A 244 7.08 19.76 -6.04
C VAL A 244 6.64 18.88 -4.86
N THR A 245 5.41 19.06 -4.37
CA THR A 245 4.90 18.41 -3.15
C THR A 245 5.07 16.89 -3.18
N GLY A 246 4.58 16.20 -4.21
CA GLY A 246 4.68 14.72 -4.29
C GLY A 246 6.12 14.22 -4.31
N LEU A 247 7.00 14.91 -5.04
CA LEU A 247 8.43 14.58 -5.08
C LEU A 247 9.07 14.78 -3.70
N LYS A 248 8.76 15.88 -3.01
CA LYS A 248 9.25 16.13 -1.65
C LYS A 248 8.76 15.05 -0.68
N GLU A 249 7.48 14.65 -0.76
CA GLU A 249 6.95 13.54 0.04
C GLU A 249 7.73 12.24 -0.20
N SER A 250 7.98 11.90 -1.47
CA SER A 250 8.78 10.73 -1.85
C SER A 250 10.22 10.80 -1.33
N MET A 251 10.89 11.95 -1.44
CA MET A 251 12.23 12.14 -0.85
C MET A 251 12.21 11.99 0.68
N ILE A 252 11.21 12.54 1.38
CA ILE A 252 11.13 12.37 2.83
C ILE A 252 10.91 10.90 3.18
N PHE A 253 10.02 10.20 2.47
CA PHE A 253 9.75 8.79 2.69
C PHE A 253 10.96 7.90 2.39
N ASN A 254 11.70 8.17 1.31
CA ASN A 254 12.98 7.53 1.01
C ASN A 254 14.01 7.77 2.13
N GLY A 255 14.05 8.98 2.69
CA GLY A 255 14.86 9.31 3.87
C GLY A 255 14.49 8.43 5.07
N ILE A 256 13.19 8.27 5.34
CA ILE A 256 12.68 7.38 6.41
C ILE A 256 13.07 5.92 6.14
N ARG A 257 12.94 5.45 4.89
CA ARG A 257 13.30 4.08 4.47
C ARG A 257 14.77 3.75 4.76
N ILE A 258 15.66 4.72 4.58
CA ILE A 258 17.11 4.56 4.83
C ILE A 258 17.53 5.05 6.23
N GLN A 259 16.62 5.60 7.04
CA GLN A 259 16.91 6.21 8.34
C GLN A 259 17.68 5.26 9.26
N SER A 260 17.30 4.00 9.19
CA SER A 260 17.85 2.92 9.99
C SER A 260 19.30 2.56 9.61
N ARG A 261 19.77 3.08 8.47
CA ARG A 261 21.14 3.00 7.96
C ARG A 261 21.90 4.30 8.15
N LEU A 262 21.41 5.28 8.91
CA LEU A 262 22.09 6.56 9.12
C LEU A 262 22.77 6.61 10.49
N ASP A 263 23.79 7.44 10.62
CA ASP A 263 24.33 7.79 11.93
C ASP A 263 23.31 8.60 12.75
N ALA A 264 23.48 8.62 14.08
CA ALA A 264 22.51 9.23 14.98
C ALA A 264 22.17 10.71 14.67
N PRO A 265 23.12 11.59 14.27
CA PRO A 265 22.79 12.95 13.87
C PRO A 265 21.89 13.03 12.64
N GLU A 266 22.22 12.30 11.58
CA GLU A 266 21.50 12.25 10.30
C GLU A 266 20.13 11.59 10.47
N ALA A 267 20.04 10.52 11.24
CA ALA A 267 18.78 9.87 11.59
C ALA A 267 17.81 10.82 12.32
N LYS A 268 18.34 11.73 13.15
CA LYS A 268 17.55 12.77 13.83
C LYS A 268 17.06 13.85 12.87
N VAL A 269 17.82 14.17 11.82
CA VAL A 269 17.38 15.08 10.75
C VAL A 269 16.18 14.47 10.01
N VAL A 270 16.26 13.20 9.62
CA VAL A 270 15.15 12.49 8.97
C VAL A 270 13.90 12.43 9.85
N GLU A 271 14.06 12.21 11.16
CA GLU A 271 12.94 12.24 12.11
C GLU A 271 12.26 13.63 12.18
N GLY A 272 13.02 14.70 11.91
CA GLY A 272 12.49 16.05 11.73
C GLY A 272 11.58 16.13 10.51
N TRP A 273 12.03 15.64 9.35
CA TRP A 273 11.28 15.66 8.08
C TRP A 273 9.99 14.86 8.13
N ARG A 274 9.96 13.76 8.91
CA ARG A 274 8.76 12.92 9.09
C ARG A 274 7.52 13.76 9.39
N GLN A 275 7.66 14.85 10.14
CA GLN A 275 6.52 15.70 10.54
C GLN A 275 5.88 16.45 9.37
N GLU A 276 6.59 16.61 8.25
CA GLU A 276 6.06 17.27 7.05
C GLU A 276 5.07 16.36 6.29
N ILE A 277 5.21 15.02 6.41
CA ILE A 277 4.33 14.05 5.72
C ILE A 277 3.48 13.20 6.69
N ALA A 278 3.86 13.19 7.96
CA ALA A 278 3.13 12.58 9.08
C ALA A 278 3.08 13.58 10.23
N PRO A 279 2.12 14.53 10.19
CA PRO A 279 2.00 15.54 11.23
C PRO A 279 1.81 14.89 12.60
N LYS A 280 2.34 15.53 13.65
CA LYS A 280 2.23 15.02 15.02
C LYS A 280 0.85 15.19 15.62
N SER A 281 0.09 16.16 15.14
CA SER A 281 -1.24 16.49 15.64
C SER A 281 -2.21 16.78 14.49
N PRO A 282 -3.52 16.75 14.76
CA PRO A 282 -4.50 17.37 13.87
C PRO A 282 -4.16 18.83 13.54
N PRO A 283 -4.81 19.45 12.52
CA PRO A 283 -4.57 20.82 12.08
C PRO A 283 -5.01 21.92 13.08
N TYR A 284 -4.54 21.86 14.32
CA TYR A 284 -4.96 22.77 15.40
C TYR A 284 -4.66 24.24 15.10
N GLU A 285 -3.58 24.52 14.37
CA GLU A 285 -3.27 25.88 13.91
C GLU A 285 -4.37 26.47 13.01
N SER A 286 -5.07 25.61 12.27
CA SER A 286 -6.24 25.97 11.47
C SER A 286 -7.50 26.00 12.36
N PHE A 287 -7.75 24.94 13.13
CA PHE A 287 -8.99 24.76 13.89
C PHE A 287 -9.21 25.82 14.96
N PHE A 288 -8.12 26.28 15.60
CA PHE A 288 -8.15 27.21 16.73
C PHE A 288 -7.49 28.55 16.40
N LYS A 289 -7.34 28.85 15.11
CA LYS A 289 -6.82 30.13 14.62
C LYS A 289 -7.57 31.30 15.25
N ASP A 290 -6.86 32.37 15.55
CA ASP A 290 -7.42 33.61 16.12
C ASP A 290 -8.20 33.40 17.43
N GLY A 291 -7.85 32.35 18.20
CA GLY A 291 -8.49 32.02 19.47
C GLY A 291 -9.83 31.30 19.34
N LYS A 292 -10.22 30.86 18.14
CA LYS A 292 -11.41 30.03 17.89
C LYS A 292 -11.41 28.83 18.87
N GLN A 293 -12.52 28.63 19.58
CA GLN A 293 -12.72 27.49 20.49
C GLN A 293 -13.79 26.52 19.98
N THR A 294 -14.29 26.74 18.77
CA THR A 294 -15.32 25.90 18.16
C THR A 294 -14.68 24.98 17.13
N VAL A 295 -15.12 23.74 17.04
CA VAL A 295 -14.77 22.81 15.95
C VAL A 295 -16.08 22.41 15.26
N ASN A 296 -16.18 22.68 13.97
CA ASN A 296 -17.35 22.34 13.18
C ASN A 296 -17.04 21.14 12.27
N ILE A 297 -17.95 20.17 12.28
CA ILE A 297 -17.79 18.90 11.57
C ILE A 297 -18.93 18.78 10.55
N SER A 298 -18.61 18.70 9.26
CA SER A 298 -19.58 18.30 8.23
C SER A 298 -19.66 16.78 8.21
N TYR A 299 -20.81 16.22 8.60
CA TYR A 299 -21.01 14.77 8.67
C TYR A 299 -22.04 14.33 7.62
N ALA A 300 -21.60 13.57 6.62
CA ALA A 300 -22.47 12.84 5.70
C ALA A 300 -22.77 11.41 6.19
N ALA A 301 -24.01 11.17 6.60
CA ALA A 301 -24.48 9.86 7.04
C ALA A 301 -25.01 9.03 5.88
N GLY A 302 -24.47 7.82 5.72
CA GLY A 302 -24.81 6.90 4.64
C GLY A 302 -26.30 6.54 4.57
N HIS A 303 -26.70 6.03 3.41
CA HIS A 303 -28.06 5.54 3.20
C HIS A 303 -28.26 4.12 3.74
N GLY A 304 -29.52 3.79 4.02
CA GLY A 304 -29.92 2.47 4.51
C GLY A 304 -29.68 2.34 6.01
N GLU A 305 -30.39 1.39 6.62
CA GLU A 305 -30.16 0.97 8.02
C GLU A 305 -30.17 2.11 9.06
N GLY A 306 -30.81 3.24 8.73
CA GLY A 306 -31.03 4.39 9.63
C GLY A 306 -29.76 4.99 10.24
N PHE A 307 -28.66 5.12 9.48
CA PHE A 307 -27.42 5.76 9.96
C PHE A 307 -27.65 7.20 10.45
N TYR A 308 -28.47 8.00 9.78
CA TYR A 308 -28.72 9.39 10.18
C TYR A 308 -29.37 9.50 11.57
N GLU A 309 -30.46 8.76 11.78
CA GLU A 309 -31.16 8.70 13.06
C GLU A 309 -30.31 8.00 14.11
N GLY A 310 -29.65 6.91 13.74
CA GLY A 310 -28.80 6.12 14.62
C GLY A 310 -27.60 6.92 15.14
N MET A 311 -26.92 7.68 14.28
CA MET A 311 -25.83 8.57 14.68
C MET A 311 -26.31 9.73 15.55
N THR A 312 -27.49 10.29 15.27
CA THR A 312 -28.11 11.29 16.16
C THR A 312 -28.27 10.73 17.57
N GLU A 313 -28.84 9.53 17.71
CA GLU A 313 -29.04 8.90 19.01
C GLU A 313 -27.72 8.46 19.65
N TYR A 314 -26.73 8.04 18.87
CA TYR A 314 -25.38 7.76 19.35
C TYR A 314 -24.76 9.00 20.00
N PHE A 315 -24.78 10.14 19.32
CA PHE A 315 -24.21 11.38 19.85
C PHE A 315 -24.97 11.89 21.08
N LYS A 316 -26.30 11.74 21.13
CA LYS A 316 -27.08 12.04 22.35
C LYS A 316 -26.62 11.21 23.56
N LYS A 317 -26.33 9.92 23.36
CA LYS A 317 -25.76 9.06 24.42
C LYS A 317 -24.33 9.46 24.81
N LYS A 318 -23.67 10.26 23.99
CA LYS A 318 -22.38 10.90 24.25
C LYS A 318 -22.56 12.35 24.71
N ASP A 319 -23.72 12.69 25.26
CA ASP A 319 -24.06 14.01 25.84
C ASP A 319 -24.06 15.18 24.85
N PHE A 320 -24.16 14.91 23.55
CA PHE A 320 -24.47 15.97 22.59
C PHE A 320 -25.95 16.34 22.69
N THR A 321 -26.25 17.63 22.57
CA THR A 321 -27.62 18.14 22.49
C THR A 321 -27.93 18.57 21.07
N VAL A 322 -29.18 18.38 20.63
CA VAL A 322 -29.64 18.92 19.35
C VAL A 322 -29.85 20.42 19.54
N LYS A 323 -29.05 21.24 18.87
CA LYS A 323 -29.15 22.70 18.89
C LYS A 323 -30.13 23.18 17.83
N GLU A 324 -30.07 22.57 16.65
CA GLU A 324 -30.92 22.88 15.51
C GLU A 324 -31.40 21.56 14.91
N GLU A 325 -32.72 21.41 14.78
CA GLU A 325 -33.27 20.31 14.01
C GLU A 325 -33.01 20.55 12.52
N GLY A 326 -32.61 19.50 11.83
CA GLY A 326 -32.43 19.50 10.37
C GLY A 326 -33.48 18.65 9.70
N ASP A 327 -33.59 18.82 8.39
CA ASP A 327 -34.44 18.03 7.51
C ASP A 327 -33.62 17.41 6.37
N TYR A 328 -34.27 16.98 5.29
CA TYR A 328 -33.54 16.45 4.13
C TYR A 328 -32.67 17.50 3.44
N ALA A 329 -32.99 18.79 3.53
CA ALA A 329 -32.32 19.88 2.84
C ALA A 329 -31.30 20.61 3.73
N SER A 330 -31.48 20.58 5.04
CA SER A 330 -30.68 21.28 6.05
C SER A 330 -30.09 20.31 7.07
N PRO A 331 -28.82 20.47 7.47
CA PRO A 331 -28.20 19.57 8.44
C PRO A 331 -28.80 19.75 9.83
N ARG A 332 -28.93 18.65 10.58
CA ARG A 332 -29.16 18.70 12.03
C ARG A 332 -27.85 19.07 12.71
N VAL A 333 -27.89 20.03 13.63
CA VAL A 333 -26.71 20.45 14.38
C VAL A 333 -26.75 19.88 15.79
N LEU A 334 -25.81 18.98 16.09
CA LEU A 334 -25.58 18.47 17.43
C LEU A 334 -24.38 19.18 18.06
N THR A 335 -24.49 19.64 19.30
CA THR A 335 -23.44 20.40 19.97
C THR A 335 -23.05 19.77 21.31
N LYS A 336 -21.77 19.87 21.66
CA LYS A 336 -21.25 19.50 22.97
C LYS A 336 -20.07 20.39 23.34
N THR A 337 -20.00 20.81 24.61
CA THR A 337 -18.79 21.44 25.14
C THR A 337 -17.89 20.38 25.78
N LEU A 338 -16.62 20.33 25.35
CA LEU A 338 -15.59 19.40 25.83
C LEU A 338 -14.30 20.18 26.04
N ASN A 339 -13.70 20.10 27.24
CA ASN A 339 -12.42 20.77 27.56
C ASN A 339 -12.39 22.27 27.19
N GLY A 340 -13.51 22.97 27.36
CA GLY A 340 -13.63 24.39 26.99
C GLY A 340 -13.81 24.66 25.49
N LYS A 341 -13.80 23.63 24.64
CA LYS A 341 -14.13 23.71 23.20
C LYS A 341 -15.59 23.39 22.95
N THR A 342 -16.20 24.04 21.96
CA THR A 342 -17.54 23.69 21.46
C THR A 342 -17.40 22.85 20.21
N ILE A 343 -17.93 21.63 20.22
CA ILE A 343 -17.94 20.73 19.06
C ILE A 343 -19.33 20.77 18.45
N ASN A 344 -19.44 21.12 17.16
CA ASN A 344 -20.69 21.08 16.40
C ASN A 344 -20.60 20.02 15.30
N VAL A 345 -21.52 19.06 15.32
CA VAL A 345 -21.68 18.07 14.25
C VAL A 345 -22.88 18.46 13.40
N HIS A 346 -22.61 18.87 12.16
CA HIS A 346 -23.61 19.18 11.16
C HIS A 346 -23.92 17.91 10.38
N LEU A 347 -24.88 17.15 10.88
CA LEU A 347 -25.28 15.85 10.37
C LEU A 347 -26.27 16.02 9.22
N ARG A 348 -26.00 15.36 8.09
CA ARG A 348 -26.90 15.33 6.92
C ARG A 348 -26.94 13.94 6.31
N HIS A 349 -27.96 13.70 5.49
CA HIS A 349 -27.94 12.54 4.62
C HIS A 349 -26.84 12.69 3.55
N PHE A 350 -26.14 11.59 3.31
CA PHE A 350 -25.25 11.42 2.17
C PHE A 350 -26.03 11.57 0.87
N ARG A 351 -25.43 12.17 -0.16
CA ARG A 351 -25.98 12.23 -1.52
C ARG A 351 -24.86 12.09 -2.55
N GLU A 352 -23.97 11.12 -2.32
CA GLU A 352 -22.80 10.89 -3.19
C GLU A 352 -21.81 12.07 -3.17
N ASP A 353 -21.77 12.80 -2.05
CA ASP A 353 -21.19 14.13 -1.94
C ASP A 353 -20.52 14.35 -0.57
N SER A 354 -19.88 13.33 0.03
CA SER A 354 -19.32 13.46 1.38
C SER A 354 -18.32 14.62 1.54
N PHE A 355 -17.64 14.99 0.46
CA PHE A 355 -16.64 16.06 0.43
C PHE A 355 -17.18 17.42 -0.03
N LYS A 356 -18.50 17.61 -0.18
CA LYS A 356 -19.06 18.87 -0.71
C LYS A 356 -18.61 20.14 0.03
N ASP A 357 -18.28 20.01 1.33
CA ASP A 357 -17.91 21.10 2.22
C ASP A 357 -16.38 21.21 2.42
N ILE A 358 -15.56 20.49 1.65
CA ILE A 358 -14.10 20.44 1.83
C ILE A 358 -13.41 21.80 1.66
N ASN A 359 -13.96 22.68 0.81
CA ASN A 359 -13.48 24.06 0.62
C ASN A 359 -14.20 25.08 1.50
N ASN A 360 -15.18 24.65 2.31
CA ASN A 360 -15.96 25.56 3.13
C ASN A 360 -15.14 25.92 4.39
N PRO A 361 -14.79 27.21 4.61
CA PRO A 361 -13.98 27.63 5.75
C PRO A 361 -14.68 27.44 7.11
N ASP A 362 -16.00 27.29 7.14
CA ASP A 362 -16.76 27.10 8.37
C ASP A 362 -16.54 25.72 9.00
N TYR A 363 -16.12 24.73 8.22
CA TYR A 363 -15.91 23.35 8.68
C TYR A 363 -14.44 23.03 8.89
N ASP A 364 -14.11 22.43 10.01
CA ASP A 364 -12.76 21.99 10.35
C ASP A 364 -12.52 20.53 9.93
N MET A 365 -13.59 19.72 10.04
CA MET A 365 -13.55 18.29 9.73
C MET A 365 -14.62 17.89 8.72
N ILE A 366 -14.26 16.96 7.83
CA ILE A 366 -15.17 16.31 6.89
C ILE A 366 -15.29 14.84 7.26
N VAL A 367 -16.52 14.39 7.51
CA VAL A 367 -16.80 13.05 8.03
C VAL A 367 -17.77 12.33 7.13
N TYR A 368 -17.43 11.10 6.77
CA TYR A 368 -18.38 10.14 6.22
C TYR A 368 -18.49 8.93 7.13
N GLY A 369 -19.72 8.50 7.39
CA GLY A 369 -20.00 7.25 8.10
C GLY A 369 -21.17 6.52 7.46
N GLY A 370 -20.93 5.29 7.01
CA GLY A 370 -21.95 4.44 6.37
C GLY A 370 -21.34 3.33 5.53
N HIS A 371 -22.18 2.65 4.74
CA HIS A 371 -21.70 1.63 3.81
C HIS A 371 -20.71 2.22 2.79
N SER A 372 -19.61 1.52 2.52
CA SER A 372 -18.65 1.95 1.48
C SER A 372 -19.11 1.62 0.06
N ASN A 373 -20.01 0.64 -0.09
CA ASN A 373 -20.35 0.01 -1.38
C ASN A 373 -19.08 -0.43 -2.14
N LEU A 374 -18.20 -1.18 -1.45
CA LEU A 374 -16.86 -1.56 -1.93
C LEU A 374 -16.06 -0.36 -2.49
N GLY A 375 -16.10 0.77 -1.78
CA GLY A 375 -15.39 2.01 -2.12
C GLY A 375 -16.14 2.94 -3.09
N GLY A 376 -17.23 2.49 -3.72
CA GLY A 376 -17.98 3.28 -4.71
C GLY A 376 -18.56 4.60 -4.15
N ASN A 377 -18.90 4.67 -2.87
CA ASN A 377 -19.42 5.90 -2.26
C ASN A 377 -18.35 6.99 -2.14
N THR A 378 -17.13 6.62 -1.74
CA THR A 378 -16.00 7.55 -1.64
C THR A 378 -15.56 8.01 -3.02
N ARG A 379 -15.50 7.10 -4.00
CA ARG A 379 -15.23 7.43 -5.40
C ARG A 379 -16.12 8.57 -5.90
N ARG A 380 -17.44 8.37 -5.85
CA ARG A 380 -18.42 9.34 -6.33
C ARG A 380 -18.34 10.66 -5.57
N SER A 381 -18.06 10.59 -4.28
CA SER A 381 -17.89 11.79 -3.46
C SER A 381 -16.69 12.62 -3.89
N VAL A 382 -15.59 11.99 -4.32
CA VAL A 382 -14.42 12.69 -4.87
C VAL A 382 -14.77 13.28 -6.24
N GLU A 383 -15.43 12.51 -7.11
CA GLU A 383 -15.86 12.98 -8.45
C GLU A 383 -16.84 14.18 -8.37
N ASN A 384 -17.66 14.25 -7.34
CA ASN A 384 -18.62 15.33 -7.09
C ASN A 384 -18.09 16.43 -6.17
N ALA A 385 -16.85 16.34 -5.70
CA ALA A 385 -16.28 17.33 -4.79
C ALA A 385 -15.97 18.64 -5.53
N PRO A 386 -16.02 19.80 -4.84
CA PRO A 386 -15.45 21.02 -5.39
C PRO A 386 -13.93 20.90 -5.52
N GLU A 387 -13.33 21.63 -6.45
CA GLU A 387 -11.88 21.76 -6.54
C GLU A 387 -11.33 22.40 -5.25
N ALA A 388 -10.47 21.66 -4.55
CA ALA A 388 -9.86 22.06 -3.29
C ALA A 388 -8.63 21.21 -2.99
N THR A 389 -7.67 21.73 -2.24
CA THR A 389 -6.56 20.91 -1.74
C THR A 389 -6.86 20.25 -0.40
N GLY A 390 -7.87 20.76 0.33
CA GLY A 390 -8.19 20.33 1.69
C GLY A 390 -7.30 20.96 2.76
N GLU A 391 -6.63 22.08 2.45
CA GLU A 391 -5.75 22.80 3.38
C GLU A 391 -6.41 23.03 4.76
N GLY A 392 -5.69 22.63 5.81
CA GLY A 392 -6.13 22.81 7.18
C GLY A 392 -7.36 21.98 7.58
N LYS A 393 -7.76 20.99 6.77
CA LYS A 393 -8.88 20.08 7.06
C LYS A 393 -8.42 18.73 7.59
N LEU A 394 -9.32 18.08 8.34
CA LEU A 394 -9.21 16.67 8.70
C LEU A 394 -10.37 15.88 8.12
N ILE A 395 -10.07 14.86 7.33
CA ILE A 395 -11.03 13.93 6.76
C ILE A 395 -11.08 12.67 7.63
N PHE A 396 -12.28 12.25 8.03
CA PHE A 396 -12.53 10.93 8.64
C PHE A 396 -13.50 10.14 7.77
N LEU A 397 -13.07 8.95 7.32
CA LEU A 397 -13.90 8.04 6.53
C LEU A 397 -14.10 6.73 7.30
N GLY A 398 -15.25 6.61 7.97
CA GLY A 398 -15.74 5.37 8.56
C GLY A 398 -16.34 4.47 7.50
N LEU A 399 -15.60 3.44 7.08
CA LEU A 399 -15.89 2.64 5.90
C LEU A 399 -15.74 1.15 6.18
N CYS A 400 -16.49 0.34 5.44
CA CYS A 400 -16.29 -1.11 5.43
C CYS A 400 -14.97 -1.52 4.73
N SER A 401 -14.31 -0.62 4.00
CA SER A 401 -12.90 -0.75 3.58
C SER A 401 -12.49 0.66 3.14
N GLY A 402 -11.51 1.25 3.83
CA GLY A 402 -11.06 2.61 3.55
C GLY A 402 -9.70 2.67 2.84
N LYS A 403 -8.86 1.65 3.06
CA LYS A 403 -7.51 1.53 2.46
C LYS A 403 -7.50 1.69 0.95
N ASP A 404 -8.51 1.17 0.26
CA ASP A 404 -8.63 1.24 -1.20
C ASP A 404 -8.95 2.64 -1.75
N ASN A 405 -9.31 3.57 -0.88
CA ASN A 405 -9.62 4.96 -1.24
C ASN A 405 -8.55 5.95 -0.82
N VAL A 406 -7.49 5.49 -0.14
CA VAL A 406 -6.42 6.36 0.37
C VAL A 406 -5.78 7.17 -0.75
N ASP A 407 -5.29 6.50 -1.80
CA ASP A 407 -4.67 7.17 -2.95
C ASP A 407 -5.58 8.22 -3.59
N ARG A 408 -6.82 7.83 -3.92
CA ARG A 408 -7.81 8.71 -4.56
C ARG A 408 -8.11 9.95 -3.72
N VAL A 409 -8.32 9.78 -2.41
CA VAL A 409 -8.63 10.89 -1.50
C VAL A 409 -7.42 11.79 -1.31
N ARG A 410 -6.21 11.24 -1.23
CA ARG A 410 -4.96 12.03 -1.11
C ARG A 410 -4.60 12.76 -2.39
N LYS A 411 -4.88 12.20 -3.57
CA LYS A 411 -4.74 12.91 -4.85
C LYS A 411 -5.73 14.06 -4.98
N ALA A 412 -6.98 13.86 -4.54
CA ALA A 412 -7.99 14.90 -4.58
C ALA A 412 -7.76 16.01 -3.53
N PHE A 413 -7.31 15.63 -2.33
CA PHE A 413 -7.12 16.55 -1.19
C PHE A 413 -5.73 16.36 -0.56
N PRO A 414 -4.65 16.77 -1.25
CA PRO A 414 -3.28 16.52 -0.82
C PRO A 414 -2.91 17.18 0.52
N ASP A 415 -3.54 18.31 0.86
CA ASP A 415 -3.24 19.07 2.07
C ASP A 415 -4.13 18.67 3.27
N ALA A 416 -5.14 17.82 3.05
CA ALA A 416 -5.98 17.31 4.11
C ALA A 416 -5.29 16.16 4.86
N GLN A 417 -5.42 16.17 6.19
CA GLN A 417 -5.11 14.97 6.98
C GLN A 417 -6.22 13.94 6.82
N LEU A 418 -5.88 12.64 6.77
CA LEU A 418 -6.83 11.56 6.55
C LEU A 418 -6.78 10.52 7.67
N VAL A 419 -7.96 10.19 8.20
CA VAL A 419 -8.21 8.99 9.01
C VAL A 419 -9.21 8.11 8.27
N THR A 420 -8.88 6.84 8.08
CA THR A 420 -9.81 5.89 7.47
C THR A 420 -9.59 4.47 7.97
N THR A 421 -10.47 3.55 7.58
CA THR A 421 -10.42 2.17 8.02
C THR A 421 -9.44 1.34 7.20
N PHE A 422 -8.68 0.47 7.87
CA PHE A 422 -7.80 -0.50 7.24
C PHE A 422 -8.60 -1.72 6.73
N ASN A 423 -9.51 -2.24 7.55
CA ASN A 423 -10.42 -3.34 7.24
C ASN A 423 -11.88 -2.93 7.53
N SER A 424 -12.81 -3.87 7.37
CA SER A 424 -14.24 -3.62 7.63
C SER A 424 -14.53 -3.16 9.02
N SER A 425 -15.08 -1.95 9.16
CA SER A 425 -15.72 -1.53 10.40
C SER A 425 -17.05 -2.25 10.61
N TYR A 426 -17.32 -2.62 11.86
CA TYR A 426 -18.57 -3.30 12.24
C TYR A 426 -19.49 -2.39 13.06
N PHE A 427 -20.79 -2.61 12.92
CA PHE A 427 -21.81 -1.91 13.68
C PHE A 427 -22.94 -2.86 14.09
N THR A 428 -23.73 -2.42 15.06
CA THR A 428 -24.90 -3.12 15.57
C THR A 428 -26.17 -2.34 15.30
N LYS A 429 -27.25 -3.09 15.05
CA LYS A 429 -28.59 -2.52 14.89
C LYS A 429 -29.35 -2.55 16.22
N GLY A 430 -30.16 -1.54 16.47
CA GLY A 430 -30.85 -1.28 17.74
C GLY A 430 -32.17 -2.04 17.92
N ALA A 431 -32.68 -2.02 19.15
CA ALA A 431 -33.78 -2.87 19.63
C ALA A 431 -35.20 -2.47 19.19
N LYS A 432 -35.41 -1.29 18.58
CA LYS A 432 -36.78 -0.81 18.27
C LYS A 432 -37.45 -1.64 17.17
N ASP A 433 -36.66 -2.11 16.19
CA ASP A 433 -37.10 -3.03 15.13
C ASP A 433 -35.96 -3.91 14.54
N GLY A 434 -34.72 -3.80 15.05
CA GLY A 434 -33.57 -4.54 14.55
C GLY A 434 -33.00 -4.04 13.21
N THR A 435 -33.49 -2.93 12.67
CA THR A 435 -33.11 -2.44 11.33
C THR A 435 -32.22 -1.20 11.34
N GLN A 436 -32.25 -0.44 12.44
CA GLN A 436 -31.56 0.85 12.57
C GLN A 436 -30.19 0.73 13.25
N PHE A 437 -29.15 1.39 12.75
CA PHE A 437 -27.86 1.57 13.39
C PHE A 437 -28.03 2.07 14.84
N SER A 438 -27.24 1.52 15.77
CA SER A 438 -27.32 1.90 17.19
C SER A 438 -25.97 2.18 17.84
N ASP A 439 -24.92 1.50 17.38
CA ASP A 439 -23.54 1.63 17.84
C ASP A 439 -22.63 0.99 16.77
N GLY A 440 -21.36 1.37 16.72
CA GLY A 440 -20.41 0.81 15.77
C GLY A 440 -19.00 1.33 15.99
N GLU A 441 -18.04 0.63 15.42
CA GLU A 441 -16.63 0.95 15.55
C GLU A 441 -16.36 2.37 15.04
N ASP A 442 -16.90 2.75 13.88
CA ASP A 442 -16.67 4.07 13.28
C ASP A 442 -17.19 5.21 14.16
N ALA A 443 -18.38 5.03 14.75
CA ALA A 443 -18.97 6.02 15.64
C ALA A 443 -18.13 6.20 16.92
N ARG A 444 -17.61 5.10 17.47
CA ARG A 444 -16.69 5.14 18.62
C ARG A 444 -15.36 5.77 18.25
N ALA A 445 -14.80 5.44 17.09
CA ALA A 445 -13.54 5.99 16.59
C ALA A 445 -13.63 7.48 16.36
N LEU A 446 -14.71 7.96 15.74
CA LEU A 446 -14.98 9.38 15.60
C LEU A 446 -15.16 10.07 16.96
N ASN A 447 -15.82 9.42 17.92
CA ASN A 447 -15.94 9.96 19.28
C ASN A 447 -14.58 10.11 19.96
N GLU A 448 -13.68 9.12 19.83
CA GLU A 448 -12.32 9.24 20.36
C GLU A 448 -11.49 10.29 19.64
N LEU A 449 -11.66 10.44 18.33
CA LEU A 449 -11.06 11.54 17.57
C LEU A 449 -11.55 12.91 18.06
N ILE A 450 -12.86 13.08 18.26
CA ILE A 450 -13.45 14.31 18.81
C ILE A 450 -12.90 14.61 20.20
N ASN A 451 -12.83 13.61 21.09
CA ASN A 451 -12.28 13.76 22.43
C ASN A 451 -10.81 14.21 22.39
N GLY A 452 -10.02 13.60 21.51
CA GLY A 452 -8.62 13.96 21.33
C GLY A 452 -8.44 15.37 20.76
N VAL A 453 -9.22 15.74 19.75
CA VAL A 453 -9.22 17.11 19.18
C VAL A 453 -9.60 18.14 20.24
N ALA A 454 -10.64 17.88 21.04
CA ALA A 454 -11.05 18.78 22.11
C ALA A 454 -9.99 18.89 23.22
N ALA A 455 -9.20 17.84 23.46
CA ALA A 455 -8.08 17.83 24.38
C ALA A 455 -6.76 18.35 23.77
N GLU A 456 -6.76 18.75 22.49
CA GLU A 456 -5.56 19.12 21.73
C GLU A 456 -4.48 18.02 21.77
N ALA A 457 -4.91 16.75 21.79
CA ALA A 457 -4.03 15.59 21.87
C ALA A 457 -3.25 15.38 20.56
N ASP A 458 -2.09 14.74 20.66
CA ASP A 458 -1.32 14.33 19.48
C ASP A 458 -1.94 13.08 18.82
N TRP A 459 -1.52 12.78 17.58
CA TRP A 459 -2.00 11.62 16.83
C TRP A 459 -1.65 10.29 17.52
N LYS A 460 -0.58 10.26 18.31
CA LYS A 460 -0.19 9.06 19.04
C LYS A 460 -1.22 8.72 20.11
N ALA A 461 -1.64 9.70 20.90
CA ALA A 461 -2.69 9.55 21.91
C ALA A 461 -4.04 9.22 21.25
N ILE A 462 -4.42 9.95 20.20
CA ILE A 462 -5.66 9.72 19.46
C ILE A 462 -5.72 8.29 18.89
N SER A 463 -4.66 7.87 18.18
CA SER A 463 -4.58 6.53 17.58
C SER A 463 -4.63 5.43 18.65
N SER A 464 -3.92 5.61 19.76
CA SER A 464 -3.96 4.69 20.90
C SER A 464 -5.38 4.54 21.48
N ASP A 465 -6.09 5.65 21.63
CA ASP A 465 -7.43 5.67 22.17
C ASP A 465 -8.46 5.03 21.24
N MET A 466 -8.37 5.31 19.93
CA MET A 466 -9.19 4.63 18.91
C MET A 466 -8.97 3.11 18.96
N LYS A 467 -7.71 2.66 19.01
CA LYS A 467 -7.36 1.23 19.09
C LYS A 467 -7.90 0.56 20.35
N ALA A 468 -7.80 1.24 21.49
CA ALA A 468 -8.21 0.70 22.77
C ALA A 468 -9.74 0.68 22.96
N ARG A 469 -10.46 1.68 22.42
CA ARG A 469 -11.86 1.95 22.78
C ARG A 469 -12.86 1.85 21.62
N ALA A 470 -12.43 2.04 20.38
CA ALA A 470 -13.33 1.96 19.23
C ALA A 470 -13.46 0.56 18.65
N VAL A 471 -12.35 -0.17 18.65
CA VAL A 471 -12.21 -1.46 17.96
C VAL A 471 -12.98 -2.57 18.68
N GLY A 472 -13.77 -3.32 17.93
CA GLY A 472 -14.61 -4.42 18.40
C GLY A 472 -13.91 -5.78 18.39
N TRP A 473 -14.69 -6.85 18.52
CA TRP A 473 -14.21 -8.22 18.72
C TRP A 473 -13.49 -8.82 17.50
N ASN A 474 -13.69 -8.28 16.29
CA ASN A 474 -13.18 -8.90 15.07
C ASN A 474 -11.79 -8.42 14.66
N HIS A 475 -11.27 -7.36 15.29
CA HIS A 475 -9.93 -6.82 15.02
C HIS A 475 -9.04 -6.94 16.27
N GLY A 476 -7.73 -7.06 16.05
CA GLY A 476 -6.77 -7.00 17.13
C GLY A 476 -6.72 -5.60 17.74
N LYS A 477 -6.66 -5.51 19.07
CA LYS A 477 -6.54 -4.22 19.79
C LYS A 477 -5.20 -3.49 19.56
N GLU A 478 -4.19 -4.21 19.06
CA GLU A 478 -2.83 -3.70 18.86
C GLU A 478 -2.70 -2.96 17.51
N LEU A 479 -3.05 -3.63 16.40
CA LEU A 479 -3.09 -2.98 15.08
C LEU A 479 -4.31 -2.06 14.92
N GLY A 480 -5.44 -2.43 15.54
CA GLY A 480 -6.72 -1.75 15.40
C GLY A 480 -7.35 -1.92 14.03
N ASN A 481 -8.20 -0.96 13.65
CA ASN A 481 -8.85 -0.90 12.34
C ASN A 481 -8.67 0.45 11.64
N TYR A 482 -7.94 1.39 12.21
CA TYR A 482 -7.87 2.76 11.69
C TYR A 482 -6.44 3.12 11.31
N MET A 483 -6.27 3.65 10.11
CA MET A 483 -5.07 4.32 9.66
C MET A 483 -5.22 5.79 9.96
N THR A 484 -4.19 6.35 10.59
CA THR A 484 -4.09 7.76 10.97
C THR A 484 -2.90 8.40 10.23
N PRO A 485 -2.75 9.74 10.24
CA PRO A 485 -1.64 10.41 9.55
C PRO A 485 -0.24 9.96 9.97
N ILE A 486 -0.09 9.31 11.13
CA ILE A 486 1.19 8.79 11.62
C ILE A 486 1.51 7.37 11.12
N ASP A 487 0.61 6.71 10.40
CA ASP A 487 0.75 5.33 9.90
C ASP A 487 1.35 5.25 8.47
N LEU A 488 2.42 6.03 8.21
CA LEU A 488 2.99 6.25 6.86
C LEU A 488 3.22 4.97 6.05
N ARG A 489 3.88 3.96 6.61
CA ARG A 489 4.18 2.73 5.88
C ARG A 489 2.93 1.95 5.48
N VAL A 490 1.87 2.03 6.29
CA VAL A 490 0.60 1.39 5.96
C VAL A 490 -0.11 2.19 4.87
N VAL A 491 -0.15 3.52 5.01
CA VAL A 491 -0.73 4.42 4.01
C VAL A 491 -0.06 4.25 2.65
N ASN A 492 1.28 4.18 2.61
CA ASN A 492 2.04 4.04 1.36
C ASN A 492 1.93 2.65 0.71
N ARG A 493 1.29 1.65 1.34
CA ARG A 493 0.86 0.41 0.65
C ARG A 493 -0.29 0.65 -0.32
N PHE A 494 -1.02 1.75 -0.12
CA PHE A 494 -2.24 2.09 -0.83
C PHE A 494 -2.17 3.49 -1.44
N ARG A 495 -0.95 3.92 -1.80
CA ARG A 495 -0.67 5.16 -2.51
C ARG A 495 0.27 4.89 -3.68
N ASP A 496 0.08 5.66 -4.74
CA ASP A 496 0.88 5.69 -5.97
C ASP A 496 0.91 7.16 -6.38
N SER A 497 1.76 7.94 -5.71
CA SER A 497 1.67 9.40 -5.70
C SER A 497 2.16 10.06 -7.00
N ASP A 498 2.95 9.35 -7.81
CA ASP A 498 3.44 9.77 -9.12
C ASP A 498 2.68 9.12 -10.29
N ALA A 499 1.76 8.19 -9.99
CA ALA A 499 0.93 7.49 -10.95
C ALA A 499 1.73 6.63 -11.94
N ASP A 500 2.85 6.04 -11.51
CA ASP A 500 3.64 5.11 -12.32
C ASP A 500 3.15 3.64 -12.18
N GLY A 501 2.21 3.41 -11.26
CA GLY A 501 1.58 2.11 -11.00
C GLY A 501 2.24 1.31 -9.89
N VAL A 502 3.37 1.74 -9.37
CA VAL A 502 4.08 1.10 -8.27
C VAL A 502 3.69 1.80 -6.97
N VAL A 503 3.30 1.03 -5.96
CA VAL A 503 2.94 1.64 -4.68
C VAL A 503 4.12 2.35 -4.03
N ASP A 504 3.88 3.52 -3.42
CA ASP A 504 4.89 4.37 -2.76
C ASP A 504 5.74 3.60 -1.73
N LEU A 505 5.18 2.55 -1.11
CA LEU A 505 5.92 1.69 -0.17
C LEU A 505 7.15 1.06 -0.83
N ARG A 506 7.07 0.72 -2.12
CA ARG A 506 8.13 0.07 -2.90
C ARG A 506 8.80 1.04 -3.87
N ASP A 507 8.07 2.05 -4.31
CA ASP A 507 8.63 3.02 -5.23
C ASP A 507 9.79 3.80 -4.56
N LYS A 508 10.94 3.78 -5.22
CA LYS A 508 12.14 4.52 -4.84
C LYS A 508 12.34 5.75 -5.72
N HIS A 509 11.67 5.82 -6.86
CA HIS A 509 11.88 6.82 -7.88
C HIS A 509 10.56 7.47 -8.29
N PHE A 510 10.35 8.70 -7.81
CA PHE A 510 9.17 9.47 -8.15
C PHE A 510 9.22 9.92 -9.62
N ASN A 511 8.39 9.32 -10.45
CA ASN A 511 8.35 9.51 -11.88
C ASN A 511 7.45 10.69 -12.30
N LEU A 512 8.07 11.74 -12.83
CA LEU A 512 7.35 12.93 -13.30
C LEU A 512 6.92 12.84 -14.77
N ASP A 513 7.17 11.71 -15.45
CA ASP A 513 6.97 11.54 -16.89
C ASP A 513 6.10 10.33 -17.24
N VAL A 514 4.93 10.25 -16.62
CA VAL A 514 3.95 9.20 -16.89
C VAL A 514 3.10 9.52 -18.12
N LEU A 515 3.05 8.59 -19.06
CA LEU A 515 2.27 8.68 -20.29
C LEU A 515 0.78 8.43 -19.98
N PRO A 516 -0.11 9.37 -20.30
CA PRO A 516 -1.53 9.16 -20.11
C PRO A 516 -2.03 8.04 -21.03
N VAL A 517 -2.76 7.08 -20.46
CA VAL A 517 -3.36 5.99 -21.23
C VAL A 517 -4.86 6.16 -21.30
N LYS A 518 -5.41 6.20 -22.51
CA LYS A 518 -6.87 6.29 -22.72
C LYS A 518 -7.46 4.90 -22.90
N ALA A 519 -8.53 4.63 -22.15
CA ALA A 519 -9.30 3.40 -22.33
C ALA A 519 -9.90 3.30 -23.73
N GLN A 520 -9.78 2.13 -24.36
CA GLN A 520 -10.37 1.77 -25.66
C GLN A 520 -11.33 0.61 -25.47
N LEU A 521 -12.59 0.93 -25.15
CA LEU A 521 -13.60 -0.02 -24.65
C LEU A 521 -14.03 -1.07 -25.70
N ASP A 522 -13.93 -0.76 -26.99
CA ASP A 522 -14.26 -1.66 -28.08
C ASP A 522 -13.21 -2.74 -28.31
N THR A 523 -11.94 -2.46 -27.98
CA THR A 523 -10.80 -3.37 -28.14
C THR A 523 -10.10 -3.71 -26.81
N GLU A 524 -10.80 -3.58 -25.67
CA GLU A 524 -10.18 -3.68 -24.33
C GLU A 524 -9.57 -5.07 -24.02
N PHE A 525 -10.02 -6.14 -24.68
CA PHE A 525 -9.46 -7.50 -24.57
C PHE A 525 -8.54 -7.90 -25.75
N THR A 526 -8.18 -6.94 -26.61
CA THR A 526 -7.25 -7.15 -27.73
C THR A 526 -5.89 -6.54 -27.38
N PRO A 527 -4.79 -7.30 -27.43
CA PRO A 527 -3.47 -6.78 -27.09
C PRO A 527 -3.01 -5.73 -28.11
N LYS A 528 -2.40 -4.65 -27.63
CA LYS A 528 -1.87 -3.55 -28.43
C LYS A 528 -0.58 -3.01 -27.81
N ALA A 529 0.50 -3.00 -28.60
CA ALA A 529 1.76 -2.38 -28.21
C ALA A 529 1.54 -0.95 -27.67
N PRO A 530 1.98 -0.62 -26.45
CA PRO A 530 1.91 0.74 -25.94
C PRO A 530 2.97 1.61 -26.60
N ASP A 531 2.82 2.92 -26.44
CA ASP A 531 3.89 3.86 -26.75
C ASP A 531 5.09 3.65 -25.80
N ALA A 532 6.29 4.01 -26.27
CA ALA A 532 7.50 3.89 -25.46
C ALA A 532 7.52 4.96 -24.36
N GLY A 533 7.73 4.52 -23.11
CA GLY A 533 7.81 5.37 -21.94
C GLY A 533 7.24 4.66 -20.70
N VAL A 534 7.10 5.40 -19.61
CA VAL A 534 6.42 4.91 -18.40
C VAL A 534 4.95 5.20 -18.53
N LEU A 535 4.10 4.17 -18.43
CA LEU A 535 2.66 4.31 -18.59
C LEU A 535 2.04 4.76 -17.27
N ASN A 536 1.01 5.60 -17.33
CA ASN A 536 0.24 5.96 -16.14
C ASN A 536 -0.39 4.69 -15.55
N GLY A 537 -0.10 4.44 -14.29
CA GLY A 537 -0.49 3.24 -13.54
C GLY A 537 -1.63 3.43 -12.55
N ASP A 538 -2.39 4.52 -12.63
CA ASP A 538 -3.59 4.73 -11.79
C ASP A 538 -4.57 3.55 -11.91
N LEU A 539 -4.65 2.97 -13.11
CA LEU A 539 -5.55 1.86 -13.43
C LEU A 539 -5.12 0.53 -12.76
N PRO A 540 -3.89 0.01 -12.95
CA PRO A 540 -3.42 -1.14 -12.17
C PRO A 540 -3.47 -0.89 -10.66
N SER A 541 -3.10 0.31 -10.18
CA SER A 541 -3.20 0.66 -8.76
C SER A 541 -4.62 0.53 -8.23
N THR A 542 -5.60 1.08 -8.94
CA THR A 542 -7.03 0.95 -8.60
C THR A 542 -7.47 -0.51 -8.55
N ALA A 543 -7.05 -1.35 -9.51
CA ALA A 543 -7.44 -2.76 -9.55
C ALA A 543 -6.80 -3.59 -8.42
N ALA A 544 -5.54 -3.34 -8.08
CA ALA A 544 -4.86 -3.96 -6.95
C ALA A 544 -5.53 -3.59 -5.61
N PHE A 545 -5.86 -2.31 -5.42
CA PHE A 545 -6.55 -1.84 -4.22
C PHE A 545 -7.96 -2.40 -4.11
N PHE A 546 -8.67 -2.52 -5.23
CA PHE A 546 -9.98 -3.18 -5.25
C PHE A 546 -9.89 -4.66 -4.87
N ALA A 547 -8.84 -5.38 -5.29
CA ALA A 547 -8.61 -6.77 -4.89
C ALA A 547 -8.50 -6.91 -3.36
N ASN A 548 -7.80 -5.99 -2.70
CA ASN A 548 -7.71 -5.94 -1.24
C ASN A 548 -9.08 -5.72 -0.56
N THR A 549 -9.99 -4.98 -1.20
CA THR A 549 -11.36 -4.79 -0.70
C THR A 549 -12.19 -6.05 -0.89
N VAL A 550 -12.12 -6.70 -2.05
CA VAL A 550 -12.83 -7.96 -2.32
C VAL A 550 -12.39 -9.07 -1.36
N ASP A 551 -11.09 -9.18 -1.11
CA ASP A 551 -10.53 -10.20 -0.21
C ASP A 551 -11.19 -10.24 1.18
N LEU A 552 -11.54 -9.07 1.73
CA LEU A 552 -12.18 -8.94 3.04
C LEU A 552 -13.56 -9.59 3.13
N TYR A 553 -14.25 -9.74 1.99
CA TYR A 553 -15.62 -10.24 1.92
C TYR A 553 -15.73 -11.58 1.19
N ASN A 554 -14.60 -12.20 0.87
CA ASN A 554 -14.58 -13.49 0.22
C ASN A 554 -14.06 -14.54 1.23
N PRO A 555 -14.90 -15.46 1.73
CA PRO A 555 -14.48 -16.48 2.70
C PRO A 555 -13.37 -17.39 2.17
N THR A 556 -13.25 -17.57 0.84
CA THR A 556 -12.16 -18.32 0.22
C THR A 556 -10.85 -17.56 0.38
N PHE A 557 -10.86 -16.24 0.17
CA PHE A 557 -9.63 -15.44 0.19
C PHE A 557 -9.21 -14.97 1.59
N ARG A 558 -10.14 -15.01 2.54
CA ARG A 558 -10.03 -14.47 3.90
C ARG A 558 -8.73 -14.82 4.66
N LYS A 559 -8.04 -15.91 4.30
CA LYS A 559 -6.81 -16.36 4.96
C LYS A 559 -5.51 -15.82 4.34
N PHE A 560 -5.57 -15.12 3.20
CA PHE A 560 -4.39 -14.80 2.41
C PHE A 560 -4.03 -13.32 2.41
N SER A 561 -5.02 -12.41 2.37
CA SER A 561 -4.79 -11.00 2.07
C SER A 561 -5.53 -10.04 3.01
N HIS A 562 -6.10 -10.56 4.10
CA HIS A 562 -6.86 -9.80 5.12
C HIS A 562 -6.09 -8.63 5.79
N GLU A 563 -4.83 -8.44 5.40
CA GLU A 563 -3.92 -7.35 5.79
C GLU A 563 -3.50 -6.43 4.61
N GLY A 564 -4.25 -6.43 3.51
CA GLY A 564 -3.88 -5.64 2.33
C GLY A 564 -2.60 -6.13 1.67
N ALA A 565 -2.52 -7.45 1.42
CA ALA A 565 -1.31 -8.08 0.90
C ALA A 565 -1.12 -7.89 -0.61
N VAL A 566 -2.16 -7.48 -1.35
CA VAL A 566 -2.04 -7.19 -2.78
C VAL A 566 -1.44 -5.80 -2.97
N LEU A 567 -0.32 -5.71 -3.69
CA LEU A 567 0.37 -4.45 -3.98
C LEU A 567 0.36 -4.20 -5.48
N SER A 568 0.16 -2.95 -5.89
CA SER A 568 0.37 -2.58 -7.30
C SER A 568 1.86 -2.48 -7.61
N ASP A 569 2.24 -2.98 -8.78
CA ASP A 569 3.63 -3.00 -9.28
C ASP A 569 3.68 -2.66 -10.78
N GLY A 570 2.75 -1.78 -11.17
CA GLY A 570 2.64 -1.17 -12.48
C GLY A 570 2.51 -2.19 -13.61
N TYR A 571 3.36 -2.01 -14.61
CA TYR A 571 3.31 -2.74 -15.86
C TYR A 571 4.49 -3.70 -16.02
N PHE A 572 4.24 -4.88 -16.56
CA PHE A 572 5.30 -5.74 -17.08
C PHE A 572 5.33 -5.71 -18.61
N LYS A 573 6.52 -5.80 -19.19
CA LYS A 573 6.72 -5.89 -20.64
C LYS A 573 6.29 -7.28 -21.14
N GLY A 574 5.10 -7.34 -21.71
CA GLY A 574 4.45 -8.59 -22.10
C GLY A 574 4.36 -8.78 -23.62
N GLY A 575 4.01 -9.99 -24.02
CA GLY A 575 3.59 -10.31 -25.40
C GLY A 575 2.07 -10.38 -25.52
N PRO A 576 1.52 -10.45 -26.74
CA PRO A 576 0.07 -10.64 -26.95
C PRO A 576 -0.44 -11.97 -26.36
N ASP A 577 0.41 -12.99 -26.30
CA ASP A 577 0.09 -14.33 -25.77
C ASP A 577 0.33 -14.48 -24.26
N GLN A 578 0.77 -13.40 -23.60
CA GLN A 578 0.99 -13.40 -22.14
C GLN A 578 -0.31 -12.99 -21.41
N PRO A 579 -0.49 -13.41 -20.14
CA PRO A 579 -1.67 -13.04 -19.35
C PRO A 579 -1.88 -11.52 -19.30
N ILE A 580 -3.13 -11.06 -19.22
CA ILE A 580 -3.45 -9.63 -19.03
C ILE A 580 -2.91 -9.15 -17.68
N VAL A 581 -3.18 -9.91 -16.61
CA VAL A 581 -2.72 -9.62 -15.25
C VAL A 581 -1.92 -10.81 -14.77
N ARG A 582 -0.80 -10.54 -14.09
CA ARG A 582 -0.04 -11.55 -13.37
C ARG A 582 0.15 -11.14 -11.92
N PHE A 583 0.30 -12.15 -11.07
CA PHE A 583 0.65 -11.98 -9.68
C PHE A 583 1.99 -12.67 -9.41
N GLU A 584 2.83 -12.04 -8.61
CA GLU A 584 4.06 -12.64 -8.09
C GLU A 584 4.02 -12.61 -6.56
N THR A 585 4.29 -13.74 -5.92
CA THR A 585 4.45 -13.78 -4.46
C THR A 585 5.84 -13.27 -4.11
N GLN A 586 5.90 -12.28 -3.24
CA GLN A 586 7.14 -11.64 -2.80
C GLN A 586 7.11 -11.32 -1.30
N THR A 587 8.28 -11.04 -0.74
CA THR A 587 8.40 -10.42 0.58
C THR A 587 8.53 -8.91 0.43
N VAL A 588 7.64 -8.16 1.08
CA VAL A 588 7.70 -6.71 1.17
C VAL A 588 7.56 -6.29 2.62
N ASP A 589 8.56 -5.59 3.14
CA ASP A 589 8.65 -5.17 4.53
C ASP A 589 8.58 -6.37 5.50
N GLY A 590 9.27 -7.44 5.13
CA GLY A 590 9.19 -8.70 5.86
C GLY A 590 7.75 -9.22 5.97
N ARG A 591 6.89 -9.04 4.98
CA ARG A 591 5.57 -9.70 4.92
C ARG A 591 5.34 -10.28 3.55
N LYS A 592 4.63 -11.41 3.49
CA LYS A 592 4.15 -11.94 2.21
C LYS A 592 3.24 -10.89 1.57
N ALA A 593 3.51 -10.59 0.31
CA ALA A 593 2.71 -9.73 -0.53
C ALA A 593 2.53 -10.35 -1.92
N TYR A 594 1.44 -10.01 -2.58
CA TYR A 594 1.12 -10.41 -3.95
C TYR A 594 1.29 -9.19 -4.85
N SER A 595 2.40 -9.15 -5.58
CA SER A 595 2.70 -8.11 -6.56
C SER A 595 1.77 -8.26 -7.76
N MET A 596 0.89 -7.30 -8.01
CA MET A 596 0.02 -7.28 -9.18
C MET A 596 0.66 -6.45 -10.29
N GLN A 597 0.79 -7.02 -11.48
CA GLN A 597 1.27 -6.31 -12.67
C GLN A 597 0.31 -6.47 -13.84
N LEU A 598 0.12 -5.39 -14.59
CA LEU A 598 -0.64 -5.38 -15.84
C LEU A 598 0.32 -5.56 -17.03
N ASN A 599 -0.05 -6.41 -17.98
CA ASN A 599 0.63 -6.51 -19.26
C ASN A 599 0.44 -5.19 -20.01
N ASP A 600 1.55 -4.56 -20.41
CA ASP A 600 1.53 -3.26 -21.05
C ASP A 600 0.74 -3.23 -22.38
N HIS A 601 0.58 -4.39 -23.02
CA HIS A 601 -0.31 -4.57 -24.17
C HIS A 601 -1.81 -4.40 -23.90
N TYR A 602 -2.22 -4.35 -22.63
CA TYR A 602 -3.61 -4.13 -22.21
C TYR A 602 -3.75 -2.86 -21.38
N SER A 603 -2.78 -1.96 -21.48
CA SER A 603 -2.81 -0.66 -20.79
C SER A 603 -4.05 0.17 -21.14
N HIS A 604 -4.63 0.00 -22.33
CA HIS A 604 -5.87 0.64 -22.79
C HIS A 604 -7.16 -0.04 -22.29
N MET A 605 -7.09 -1.06 -21.44
CA MET A 605 -8.28 -1.75 -20.93
C MET A 605 -9.16 -0.82 -20.08
N GLY A 606 -10.48 -0.99 -20.13
CA GLY A 606 -11.39 -0.26 -19.22
C GLY A 606 -11.29 -0.74 -17.77
N GLU A 607 -11.49 0.15 -16.81
CA GLU A 607 -11.40 -0.17 -15.36
C GLU A 607 -12.33 -1.31 -14.92
N GLU A 608 -13.55 -1.35 -15.45
CA GLU A 608 -14.53 -2.43 -15.25
C GLU A 608 -13.94 -3.80 -15.63
N ALA A 609 -13.34 -3.88 -16.83
CA ALA A 609 -12.78 -5.10 -17.37
C ALA A 609 -11.51 -5.51 -16.61
N LEU A 610 -10.62 -4.56 -16.32
CA LEU A 610 -9.39 -4.86 -15.60
C LEU A 610 -9.68 -5.42 -14.21
N ARG A 611 -10.55 -4.79 -13.42
CA ARG A 611 -10.88 -5.31 -12.08
C ARG A 611 -11.47 -6.71 -12.13
N ALA A 612 -12.35 -6.99 -13.07
CA ALA A 612 -12.93 -8.32 -13.24
C ALA A 612 -11.85 -9.37 -13.56
N VAL A 613 -10.97 -9.08 -14.53
CA VAL A 613 -9.85 -9.95 -14.90
C VAL A 613 -8.88 -10.15 -13.74
N THR A 614 -8.57 -9.08 -13.00
CA THR A 614 -7.71 -9.13 -11.81
C THR A 614 -8.24 -10.13 -10.78
N MET A 615 -9.56 -10.21 -10.56
CA MET A 615 -10.11 -11.15 -9.56
C MET A 615 -9.93 -12.61 -9.96
N VAL A 616 -10.07 -12.92 -11.25
CA VAL A 616 -9.82 -14.28 -11.77
C VAL A 616 -8.34 -14.61 -11.68
N ALA A 617 -7.47 -13.70 -12.15
CA ALA A 617 -6.02 -13.88 -12.10
C ALA A 617 -5.52 -14.05 -10.65
N TYR A 618 -6.06 -13.26 -9.71
CA TYR A 618 -5.71 -13.36 -8.30
C TYR A 618 -6.11 -14.72 -7.70
N ASN A 619 -7.34 -15.17 -7.98
CA ASN A 619 -7.78 -16.49 -7.52
C ASN A 619 -6.94 -17.63 -8.10
N ARG A 620 -6.60 -17.58 -9.40
CA ARG A 620 -5.72 -18.57 -10.04
C ARG A 620 -4.34 -18.59 -9.40
N HIS A 621 -3.78 -17.41 -9.10
CA HIS A 621 -2.51 -17.30 -8.39
C HIS A 621 -2.57 -17.98 -7.02
N LEU A 622 -3.56 -17.63 -6.19
CA LEU A 622 -3.73 -18.25 -4.87
C LEU A 622 -3.91 -19.77 -4.96
N ALA A 623 -4.71 -20.26 -5.91
CA ALA A 623 -4.92 -21.69 -6.10
C ALA A 623 -3.63 -22.43 -6.50
N ALA A 624 -2.75 -21.78 -7.26
CA ALA A 624 -1.47 -22.35 -7.70
C ALA A 624 -0.36 -22.27 -6.64
N THR A 625 -0.32 -21.19 -5.85
CA THR A 625 0.82 -20.91 -4.95
C THR A 625 0.55 -21.18 -3.48
N GLU A 626 -0.71 -21.11 -3.03
CA GLU A 626 -1.03 -21.25 -1.60
C GLU A 626 -1.43 -22.71 -1.26
N SER A 627 -0.55 -23.40 -0.55
CA SER A 627 -0.75 -24.81 -0.15
C SER A 627 -2.07 -25.06 0.63
N ASN A 628 -2.49 -24.06 1.42
CA ASN A 628 -3.71 -24.05 2.22
C ASN A 628 -4.93 -23.47 1.47
N TYR A 629 -4.85 -23.23 0.15
CA TYR A 629 -6.02 -22.89 -0.67
C TYR A 629 -7.11 -23.97 -0.54
N PRO A 630 -8.35 -23.60 -0.14
CA PRO A 630 -9.31 -24.58 0.36
C PRO A 630 -10.01 -25.40 -0.72
N ILE A 631 -10.08 -24.88 -1.96
CA ILE A 631 -10.82 -25.52 -3.04
C ILE A 631 -9.84 -26.33 -3.89
N LYS A 632 -9.97 -27.66 -3.88
CA LYS A 632 -9.06 -28.57 -4.60
C LYS A 632 -9.56 -28.98 -5.98
N ASP A 633 -10.85 -28.82 -6.25
CA ASP A 633 -11.42 -29.03 -7.58
C ASP A 633 -11.09 -27.81 -8.47
N PRO A 634 -10.27 -27.96 -9.53
CA PRO A 634 -9.82 -26.83 -10.36
C PRO A 634 -10.97 -26.10 -11.06
N LYS A 635 -12.03 -26.83 -11.44
CA LYS A 635 -13.24 -26.22 -12.04
C LYS A 635 -13.94 -25.32 -11.03
N ILE A 636 -14.10 -25.78 -9.79
CA ILE A 636 -14.75 -24.98 -8.74
C ILE A 636 -13.85 -23.82 -8.31
N ALA A 637 -12.54 -23.99 -8.32
CA ALA A 637 -11.59 -22.92 -8.09
C ALA A 637 -11.74 -21.83 -9.16
N GLU A 638 -11.80 -22.19 -10.43
CA GLU A 638 -12.03 -21.24 -11.54
C GLU A 638 -13.35 -20.47 -11.36
N LEU A 639 -14.45 -21.20 -11.13
CA LEU A 639 -15.76 -20.59 -10.91
C LEU A 639 -15.75 -19.67 -9.69
N THR A 640 -14.97 -19.96 -8.66
CA THR A 640 -14.81 -19.09 -7.50
C THR A 640 -14.14 -17.77 -7.89
N GLY A 641 -13.11 -17.79 -8.74
CA GLY A 641 -12.53 -16.56 -9.31
C GLY A 641 -13.55 -15.74 -10.11
N LEU A 642 -14.39 -16.41 -10.91
CA LEU A 642 -15.46 -15.77 -11.68
C LEU A 642 -16.56 -15.17 -10.78
N THR A 643 -16.86 -15.77 -9.62
CA THR A 643 -17.79 -15.15 -8.66
C THR A 643 -17.26 -13.82 -8.12
N ALA A 644 -15.94 -13.74 -7.85
CA ALA A 644 -15.29 -12.50 -7.41
C ALA A 644 -15.26 -11.45 -8.54
N ALA A 645 -15.02 -11.86 -9.79
CA ALA A 645 -15.13 -10.97 -10.95
C ALA A 645 -16.55 -10.43 -11.14
N ALA A 646 -17.57 -11.27 -11.02
CA ALA A 646 -18.96 -10.84 -11.11
C ALA A 646 -19.36 -9.88 -9.99
N ALA A 647 -18.83 -10.09 -8.78
CA ALA A 647 -19.02 -9.16 -7.66
C ALA A 647 -18.35 -7.82 -7.95
N SER A 648 -17.13 -7.82 -8.50
CA SER A 648 -16.46 -6.61 -8.97
C SER A 648 -17.34 -5.79 -9.90
N LEU A 649 -17.86 -6.42 -10.95
CA LEU A 649 -18.78 -5.77 -11.89
C LEU A 649 -20.09 -5.31 -11.23
N LYS A 650 -20.64 -6.08 -10.30
CA LYS A 650 -21.93 -5.77 -9.65
C LYS A 650 -21.87 -4.53 -8.77
N TYR A 651 -20.80 -4.40 -7.99
CA TYR A 651 -20.62 -3.30 -7.03
C TYR A 651 -19.94 -2.09 -7.67
N ASP A 652 -19.39 -2.28 -8.86
CA ASP A 652 -19.03 -1.18 -9.70
C ASP A 652 -20.24 -0.38 -10.21
N HIS A 653 -19.97 0.88 -10.58
CA HIS A 653 -20.93 1.79 -11.21
C HIS A 653 -20.99 1.64 -12.73
N GLY A 654 -20.30 0.65 -13.28
CA GLY A 654 -20.30 0.34 -14.69
C GLY A 654 -21.66 -0.02 -15.25
N ARG A 655 -21.89 0.37 -16.50
CA ARG A 655 -23.13 0.07 -17.24
C ARG A 655 -22.97 -1.10 -18.21
N ARG A 656 -21.74 -1.58 -18.41
CA ARG A 656 -21.39 -2.57 -19.44
C ARG A 656 -21.14 -3.98 -18.89
N ASN A 657 -21.55 -4.26 -17.65
CA ASN A 657 -21.20 -5.48 -16.92
C ASN A 657 -21.38 -6.78 -17.73
N ALA A 658 -22.52 -6.94 -18.42
CA ALA A 658 -22.78 -8.12 -19.23
C ALA A 658 -21.84 -8.23 -20.45
N ALA A 659 -21.55 -7.10 -21.11
CA ALA A 659 -20.66 -7.06 -22.27
C ALA A 659 -19.19 -7.32 -21.86
N VAL A 660 -18.76 -6.73 -20.75
CA VAL A 660 -17.43 -6.96 -20.17
C VAL A 660 -17.29 -8.43 -19.77
N TRP A 661 -18.30 -8.99 -19.10
CA TRP A 661 -18.33 -10.40 -18.70
C TRP A 661 -18.21 -11.32 -19.91
N GLN A 662 -19.03 -11.14 -20.94
CA GLN A 662 -19.00 -11.97 -22.13
C GLN A 662 -17.62 -11.97 -22.79
N ARG A 663 -17.04 -10.79 -23.01
CA ARG A 663 -15.71 -10.66 -23.61
C ARG A 663 -14.60 -11.27 -22.74
N MET A 664 -14.74 -11.20 -21.42
CA MET A 664 -13.83 -11.87 -20.49
C MET A 664 -13.90 -13.39 -20.61
N ILE A 665 -15.11 -13.97 -20.66
CA ILE A 665 -15.32 -15.42 -20.87
C ILE A 665 -14.70 -15.86 -22.20
N GLU A 666 -14.95 -15.12 -23.29
CA GLU A 666 -14.37 -15.36 -24.61
C GLU A 666 -12.84 -15.30 -24.59
N HIS A 667 -12.26 -14.24 -24.00
CA HIS A 667 -10.81 -14.07 -23.90
C HIS A 667 -10.14 -15.20 -23.10
N MET A 668 -10.79 -15.64 -22.01
CA MET A 668 -10.30 -16.73 -21.17
C MET A 668 -10.53 -18.12 -21.76
N LYS A 669 -11.14 -18.22 -22.96
CA LYS A 669 -11.49 -19.48 -23.64
C LYS A 669 -12.36 -20.40 -22.77
N LEU A 670 -13.23 -19.80 -21.97
CA LEU A 670 -14.20 -20.53 -21.17
C LEU A 670 -15.42 -20.92 -22.02
N PRO A 671 -16.17 -21.97 -21.66
CA PRO A 671 -17.33 -22.41 -22.42
C PRO A 671 -18.36 -21.30 -22.68
N GLU A 672 -18.94 -21.33 -23.88
CA GLU A 672 -20.14 -20.54 -24.19
C GLU A 672 -21.29 -20.94 -23.24
N GLY A 673 -22.23 -20.02 -22.97
CA GLY A 673 -23.36 -20.26 -22.04
C GLY A 673 -23.09 -19.84 -20.58
N MET A 674 -21.86 -19.44 -20.24
CA MET A 674 -21.54 -18.87 -18.93
C MET A 674 -22.03 -17.42 -18.79
N ASP A 675 -23.33 -17.23 -18.53
CA ASP A 675 -23.97 -15.90 -18.49
C ASP A 675 -23.76 -15.12 -17.18
N TYR A 676 -23.64 -13.78 -17.29
CA TYR A 676 -23.53 -12.87 -16.13
C TYR A 676 -24.81 -12.82 -15.28
N GLY A 677 -25.99 -12.89 -15.91
CA GLY A 677 -27.28 -12.70 -15.25
C GLY A 677 -27.53 -13.67 -14.08
N PRO A 678 -27.40 -14.98 -14.28
CA PRO A 678 -27.52 -15.97 -13.21
C PRO A 678 -26.50 -15.77 -12.09
N MET A 679 -25.22 -15.54 -12.44
CA MET A 679 -24.15 -15.28 -11.46
C MET A 679 -24.45 -14.04 -10.59
N ARG A 680 -24.82 -12.92 -11.22
CA ARG A 680 -25.22 -11.69 -10.54
C ARG A 680 -26.39 -11.94 -9.58
N THR A 681 -27.37 -12.73 -10.00
CA THR A 681 -28.55 -13.03 -9.18
C THR A 681 -28.16 -13.80 -7.92
N LEU A 682 -27.24 -14.76 -8.02
CA LEU A 682 -26.71 -15.49 -6.87
C LEU A 682 -25.97 -14.56 -5.89
N ILE A 683 -25.11 -13.68 -6.41
CA ILE A 683 -24.38 -12.71 -5.58
C ILE A 683 -25.35 -11.77 -4.86
N MET A 684 -26.39 -11.27 -5.53
CA MET A 684 -27.37 -10.37 -4.89
C MET A 684 -28.25 -11.09 -3.85
N LYS A 685 -28.44 -12.40 -3.99
CA LYS A 685 -29.22 -13.20 -3.03
C LYS A 685 -28.41 -13.56 -1.79
N GLU A 686 -27.09 -13.69 -1.93
CA GLU A 686 -26.19 -13.96 -0.82
C GLU A 686 -25.98 -12.70 0.03
N LYS A 687 -26.12 -12.84 1.35
CA LYS A 687 -26.08 -11.75 2.32
C LYS A 687 -24.86 -11.82 3.25
N HIS A 688 -24.01 -12.83 3.06
CA HIS A 688 -22.84 -13.06 3.90
C HIS A 688 -21.53 -13.11 3.09
N ASP A 689 -21.56 -13.67 1.89
CA ASP A 689 -20.40 -13.82 1.00
C ASP A 689 -20.50 -12.86 -0.20
N TYR A 690 -20.55 -11.56 0.07
CA TYR A 690 -20.85 -10.50 -0.91
C TYR A 690 -19.94 -10.52 -2.15
N THR A 691 -18.76 -11.14 -2.06
CA THR A 691 -17.77 -11.12 -3.13
C THR A 691 -17.41 -12.51 -3.67
N GLY A 692 -18.31 -13.47 -3.47
CA GLY A 692 -18.15 -14.83 -4.00
C GLY A 692 -17.76 -15.84 -2.93
N SER A 693 -18.04 -17.11 -3.21
CA SER A 693 -17.62 -18.26 -2.39
C SER A 693 -17.75 -19.55 -3.18
N GLU A 694 -17.16 -20.64 -2.67
CA GLU A 694 -17.34 -21.98 -3.24
C GLU A 694 -18.83 -22.35 -3.37
N LYS A 695 -19.65 -21.94 -2.40
CA LYS A 695 -21.10 -22.16 -2.40
C LYS A 695 -21.77 -21.50 -3.60
N ILE A 696 -21.43 -20.24 -3.89
CA ILE A 696 -21.95 -19.52 -5.06
C ILE A 696 -21.46 -20.19 -6.34
N ALA A 697 -20.18 -20.56 -6.41
CA ALA A 697 -19.59 -21.23 -7.56
C ALA A 697 -20.33 -22.54 -7.91
N ARG A 698 -20.61 -23.38 -6.91
CA ARG A 698 -21.38 -24.62 -7.08
C ARG A 698 -22.82 -24.35 -7.52
N ALA A 699 -23.49 -23.39 -6.91
CA ALA A 699 -24.86 -23.02 -7.29
C ALA A 699 -24.95 -22.44 -8.70
N TYR A 700 -23.89 -21.77 -9.18
CA TYR A 700 -23.81 -21.27 -10.54
C TYR A 700 -23.61 -22.41 -11.54
N LEU A 701 -22.73 -23.37 -11.22
CA LEU A 701 -22.55 -24.59 -12.03
C LEU A 701 -23.86 -25.35 -12.22
N GLU A 702 -24.67 -25.49 -11.15
CA GLU A 702 -25.98 -26.16 -11.20
C GLU A 702 -27.02 -25.46 -12.09
N GLN A 703 -26.84 -24.16 -12.37
CA GLN A 703 -27.74 -23.37 -13.22
C GLN A 703 -27.33 -23.38 -14.70
N MET A 704 -26.13 -23.85 -15.02
CA MET A 704 -25.68 -24.01 -16.41
C MET A 704 -26.41 -25.17 -17.07
N ASP A 705 -26.60 -25.10 -18.38
CA ASP A 705 -27.09 -26.25 -19.15
C ASP A 705 -26.06 -27.40 -19.15
N PRO A 706 -26.48 -28.64 -19.43
CA PRO A 706 -25.59 -29.81 -19.40
C PRO A 706 -24.40 -29.73 -20.37
N GLU A 707 -24.55 -29.04 -21.51
CA GLU A 707 -23.48 -28.92 -22.52
C GLU A 707 -22.37 -28.01 -21.98
N THR A 708 -22.74 -26.85 -21.42
CA THR A 708 -21.81 -25.93 -20.75
C THR A 708 -21.10 -26.62 -19.57
N GLN A 709 -21.83 -27.38 -18.74
CA GLN A 709 -21.23 -28.12 -17.62
C GLN A 709 -20.22 -29.18 -18.08
N GLN A 710 -20.52 -29.89 -19.17
CA GLN A 710 -19.63 -30.89 -19.74
C GLN A 710 -18.40 -30.23 -20.36
N ALA A 711 -18.57 -29.18 -21.15
CA ALA A 711 -17.46 -28.44 -21.76
C ALA A 711 -16.48 -27.89 -20.68
N LEU A 712 -17.02 -27.38 -19.57
CA LEU A 712 -16.19 -26.92 -18.45
C LEU A 712 -15.46 -28.09 -17.78
N THR A 713 -16.09 -29.25 -17.69
CA THR A 713 -15.46 -30.46 -17.13
C THR A 713 -14.35 -30.96 -18.04
N ASP A 714 -14.57 -30.99 -19.36
CA ASP A 714 -13.57 -31.43 -20.34
C ASP A 714 -12.35 -30.51 -20.35
N LEU A 715 -12.57 -29.18 -20.24
CA LEU A 715 -11.50 -28.18 -20.15
C LEU A 715 -10.53 -28.47 -18.99
N TYR A 716 -11.06 -28.75 -17.79
CA TYR A 716 -10.23 -28.98 -16.60
C TYR A 716 -9.82 -30.45 -16.39
N ALA A 717 -10.39 -31.39 -17.14
CA ALA A 717 -9.93 -32.77 -17.20
C ALA A 717 -8.63 -32.89 -18.03
N ALA A 718 -8.48 -32.08 -19.08
CA ALA A 718 -7.30 -32.06 -19.95
C ALA A 718 -6.02 -31.55 -19.25
N ASP A 719 -6.18 -30.73 -18.20
CA ASP A 719 -5.09 -30.09 -17.46
C ASP A 719 -4.73 -30.81 -16.13
N SER A 720 -5.39 -31.92 -15.81
CA SER A 720 -5.04 -32.76 -14.65
C SER A 720 -3.95 -33.77 -15.06
N PRO A 721 -2.78 -33.79 -14.40
CA PRO A 721 -1.66 -34.67 -14.75
C PRO A 721 -1.95 -36.17 -14.61
#